data_AF-A0A3Q4BX94-F1
#
_entry.id   AF-A0A3Q4BX94-F1
#
_cell.length_a   1.000
_cell.length_b   1.000
_cell.length_c   1.000
_cell.angle_alpha   90.00
_cell.angle_beta   90.00
_cell.angle_gamma   90.00
#
_symmetry.space_group_name_H-M   'P 1'
#
loop_
_entity.id
_entity.type
_entity.pdbx_description
1 polymer ?
#
loop_
_entity_poly.entity_id
_entity_poly.type
_entity_poly.pdbx_seq_one_letter_code
_entity_poly.pdbx_strand_id
1 'polypeptide(L)'
;APFDVKASQDSSPAYSPVDYMSITSFPRLPEDEMVSGENVIKSRKDDDIVLSEQDTDPDLFLKSARLQRLPSSASDLASNDIASLRETTKDPFNEGCACQRDGLTVIITACLTFAAGVTVALIMQIYFGDPQVFNRGAVVTDAALCTALGFEVLGKQGSSVDAAITAALCLGIVHPHTSGIGGGGVMLVHDIRNNETRVIDFRETAPSAIREEMLYANLDLNPGLLVGVPGVLSGMHQAHQLYGSLVWYNVARNGFNVTHDLAEALAKVKDQNMSASFRDLFLPNGQAPFSGLFTRRLDLAAILDAVAVKGISEFYSGNLTQEMTAAVQASGGVLTEVDFGNYSTILQQPAEITYQGHHVMAAPPPHAGVALVAALNILEGYNITSQVPRNSTYHWIAEAVKIALGLASRLGDPMYDAAVSEIVSKMLSKSQASLLRQMINDSEAPPVSHYTPSFTLEKGSAAAQVIVMGPDDHIVSVMSSINKPFGSRIVSPSGILFNSQILDFSWPNKTNSSLPNPHNNLQSGKRPISFLMPTAVRPAVGLCGTYLAVGSSNGDRALSGIIQVLMNILSLRNNMSDSLAYGRLHPQLVLSLAAEFLDEDVELLQAKGHKVERKELLSVVEGTRRTNDLIIGVKDPRSADASALTMSSMP
;
A
#
# COMPACT_ATOMS: atom_id res chain seq x y z
N ALA A 1 -31.88 25.44 51.80
CA ALA A 1 -32.58 26.06 52.94
C ALA A 1 -32.88 27.50 52.59
N PRO A 2 -34.12 27.98 52.78
CA PRO A 2 -35.16 27.77 51.75
C PRO A 2 -36.04 29.02 51.51
N PHE A 3 -36.88 28.96 50.47
CA PHE A 3 -38.27 29.42 50.58
C PHE A 3 -39.16 28.58 49.65
N ASP A 4 -40.06 27.80 50.28
CA ASP A 4 -41.22 27.09 49.73
C ASP A 4 -42.42 28.03 49.66
N VAL A 5 -43.29 27.90 48.64
CA VAL A 5 -44.76 28.02 48.79
C VAL A 5 -45.48 27.07 47.81
N LYS A 6 -46.51 26.40 48.34
CA LYS A 6 -47.35 25.30 47.82
C LYS A 6 -48.46 25.69 46.81
N ALA A 7 -48.66 24.78 45.85
CA ALA A 7 -49.86 24.08 45.34
C ALA A 7 -51.31 24.59 45.51
N SER A 8 -52.07 24.55 44.39
CA SER A 8 -53.40 23.89 44.16
C SER A 8 -54.01 24.39 42.82
N GLN A 9 -55.02 23.81 42.14
CA GLN A 9 -55.38 22.45 41.73
C GLN A 9 -56.50 22.62 40.65
N ASP A 10 -56.49 21.79 39.60
CA ASP A 10 -57.57 21.35 38.67
C ASP A 10 -58.54 22.32 37.94
N SER A 11 -58.58 22.24 36.60
CA SER A 11 -59.71 21.68 35.83
C SER A 11 -59.44 21.60 34.32
N SER A 12 -59.68 20.40 33.76
CA SER A 12 -59.64 20.03 32.34
C SER A 12 -60.95 20.43 31.60
N PRO A 13 -61.04 20.34 30.25
CA PRO A 13 -61.34 19.04 29.60
C PRO A 13 -60.76 18.77 28.19
N ALA A 14 -60.46 17.48 27.96
CA ALA A 14 -60.72 16.60 26.80
C ALA A 14 -60.34 16.98 25.34
N TYR A 15 -59.51 16.12 24.69
CA TYR A 15 -59.88 15.27 23.54
C TYR A 15 -58.87 14.12 23.32
N SER A 16 -59.36 13.00 22.75
CA SER A 16 -58.90 11.59 22.80
C SER A 16 -57.83 11.15 21.76
N PRO A 17 -57.14 9.99 21.93
CA PRO A 17 -56.06 9.48 21.07
C PRO A 17 -56.52 8.37 20.08
N VAL A 18 -55.68 8.03 19.09
CA VAL A 18 -55.91 6.91 18.15
C VAL A 18 -54.70 5.96 18.11
N ASP A 19 -54.94 4.78 18.70
CA ASP A 19 -54.58 3.38 18.43
C ASP A 19 -53.22 2.91 17.86
N TYR A 20 -52.64 1.99 18.65
CA TYR A 20 -51.67 0.95 18.33
C TYR A 20 -52.36 -0.29 17.74
N MET A 21 -51.75 -0.95 16.75
CA MET A 21 -52.02 -2.36 16.43
C MET A 21 -50.73 -3.16 16.21
N SER A 22 -50.63 -4.24 16.98
CA SER A 22 -49.65 -5.33 16.93
C SER A 22 -50.11 -6.45 15.98
N ILE A 23 -49.20 -7.09 15.25
CA ILE A 23 -49.41 -8.45 14.74
C ILE A 23 -48.14 -9.29 14.93
N THR A 24 -48.29 -10.36 15.70
CA THR A 24 -47.42 -11.54 15.77
C THR A 24 -47.96 -12.62 14.83
N SER A 25 -47.09 -13.39 14.16
CA SER A 25 -47.26 -14.85 13.96
C SER A 25 -46.16 -15.45 13.07
N PHE A 26 -45.36 -16.32 13.68
CA PHE A 26 -44.57 -17.36 13.01
C PHE A 26 -45.46 -18.58 12.72
N PRO A 27 -45.18 -19.38 11.68
CA PRO A 27 -45.59 -20.78 11.63
C PRO A 27 -44.45 -21.73 12.00
N ARG A 28 -44.75 -22.69 12.87
CA ARG A 28 -43.92 -23.85 13.26
C ARG A 28 -43.98 -24.98 12.22
N LEU A 29 -42.92 -25.77 12.24
CA LEU A 29 -42.65 -27.08 11.59
C LEU A 29 -43.75 -28.14 11.79
N PRO A 30 -43.65 -29.26 11.04
CA PRO A 30 -43.81 -30.60 11.60
C PRO A 30 -42.48 -31.38 11.62
N GLU A 31 -42.24 -32.07 12.73
CA GLU A 31 -41.23 -33.11 12.98
C GLU A 31 -41.61 -34.40 12.22
N ASP A 32 -40.67 -35.19 11.67
CA ASP A 32 -39.97 -36.26 12.42
C ASP A 32 -39.07 -37.17 11.53
N GLU A 33 -38.10 -37.77 12.23
CA GLU A 33 -37.32 -39.00 11.98
C GLU A 33 -36.04 -39.07 11.12
N MET A 34 -35.08 -39.77 11.75
CA MET A 34 -33.70 -40.08 11.37
C MET A 34 -33.59 -41.04 10.18
N VAL A 35 -32.44 -41.03 9.49
CA VAL A 35 -31.58 -42.21 9.20
C VAL A 35 -30.37 -41.81 8.33
N SER A 36 -29.23 -42.39 8.68
CA SER A 36 -27.92 -42.44 8.01
C SER A 36 -27.94 -42.88 6.54
N GLY A 37 -26.94 -42.48 5.74
CA GLY A 37 -26.52 -43.31 4.60
C GLY A 37 -25.76 -42.60 3.49
N GLU A 38 -24.65 -43.21 3.10
CA GLU A 38 -23.72 -42.85 2.02
C GLU A 38 -24.32 -42.79 0.60
N ASN A 39 -23.60 -42.08 -0.27
CA ASN A 39 -23.20 -42.46 -1.64
C ASN A 39 -24.17 -42.35 -2.85
N VAL A 40 -23.57 -41.81 -3.92
CA VAL A 40 -23.70 -42.16 -5.37
C VAL A 40 -24.71 -41.40 -6.25
N ILE A 41 -24.14 -40.47 -7.03
CA ILE A 41 -24.06 -40.41 -8.51
C ILE A 41 -25.34 -40.64 -9.36
N LYS A 42 -25.49 -39.72 -10.33
CA LYS A 42 -26.07 -39.81 -11.70
C LYS A 42 -27.52 -39.38 -11.95
N SER A 43 -27.57 -38.22 -12.63
CA SER A 43 -28.03 -38.04 -14.01
C SER A 43 -29.51 -37.76 -14.33
N ARG A 44 -29.62 -36.64 -15.06
CA ARG A 44 -30.29 -36.45 -16.36
C ARG A 44 -31.80 -36.17 -16.40
N LYS A 45 -32.08 -35.10 -17.16
CA LYS A 45 -33.16 -34.93 -18.16
C LYS A 45 -34.57 -34.81 -17.58
N ASP A 46 -35.50 -34.03 -18.11
CA ASP A 46 -35.68 -33.18 -19.30
C ASP A 46 -36.97 -32.37 -18.95
N ASP A 47 -37.01 -31.06 -19.19
CA ASP A 47 -37.78 -30.39 -20.26
C ASP A 47 -39.16 -29.83 -19.82
N ASP A 48 -39.34 -28.52 -20.00
CA ASP A 48 -40.38 -27.85 -20.82
C ASP A 48 -40.59 -26.38 -20.34
N ILE A 49 -40.07 -25.37 -21.05
CA ILE A 49 -40.68 -24.58 -22.16
C ILE A 49 -41.81 -23.66 -21.61
N VAL A 50 -41.80 -22.31 -21.73
CA VAL A 50 -41.90 -21.42 -22.91
C VAL A 50 -41.63 -19.96 -22.50
N LEU A 51 -40.87 -19.19 -23.30
CA LEU A 51 -41.28 -17.89 -23.92
C LEU A 51 -40.18 -17.32 -24.86
N SER A 52 -40.41 -17.51 -26.17
CA SER A 52 -40.03 -16.79 -27.42
C SER A 52 -39.11 -15.55 -27.34
N GLU A 53 -37.97 -15.46 -28.04
CA GLU A 53 -37.67 -15.28 -29.51
C GLU A 53 -37.84 -13.85 -30.07
N GLN A 54 -36.75 -13.24 -30.57
CA GLN A 54 -36.57 -12.93 -32.01
C GLN A 54 -35.14 -12.45 -32.40
N ASP A 55 -34.54 -13.23 -33.30
CA ASP A 55 -33.48 -13.07 -34.32
C ASP A 55 -32.60 -11.81 -34.45
N THR A 56 -31.29 -12.03 -34.59
CA THR A 56 -30.44 -11.40 -35.64
C THR A 56 -29.24 -12.30 -36.02
N ASP A 57 -29.15 -12.61 -37.31
CA ASP A 57 -28.24 -13.53 -38.00
C ASP A 57 -26.87 -12.86 -38.32
N PRO A 58 -25.70 -13.50 -38.09
CA PRO A 58 -24.38 -12.88 -38.26
C PRO A 58 -23.70 -13.32 -39.57
N ASP A 59 -24.13 -12.80 -40.72
CA ASP A 59 -23.48 -13.13 -42.01
C ASP A 59 -23.31 -11.94 -42.98
N LEU A 60 -23.11 -10.73 -42.42
CA LEU A 60 -23.07 -9.48 -43.19
C LEU A 60 -21.75 -8.69 -43.12
N PHE A 61 -20.62 -9.30 -42.71
CA PHE A 61 -19.34 -8.58 -42.54
C PHE A 61 -18.22 -8.91 -43.56
N LEU A 62 -18.46 -9.74 -44.59
CA LEU A 62 -17.41 -10.12 -45.56
C LEU A 62 -17.72 -9.85 -47.05
N LYS A 63 -18.47 -8.77 -47.37
CA LYS A 63 -18.63 -8.31 -48.76
C LYS A 63 -18.56 -6.79 -48.91
N SER A 64 -17.36 -6.23 -48.83
CA SER A 64 -17.05 -4.90 -49.41
C SER A 64 -15.55 -4.65 -49.58
N ALA A 65 -14.92 -5.30 -50.56
CA ALA A 65 -13.65 -4.83 -51.11
C ALA A 65 -13.71 -4.91 -52.64
N ARG A 66 -14.05 -3.79 -53.27
CA ARG A 66 -14.10 -3.62 -54.73
C ARG A 66 -12.90 -2.79 -55.16
N LEU A 67 -12.00 -3.43 -55.92
CA LEU A 67 -11.18 -2.92 -57.03
C LEU A 67 -10.58 -1.51 -56.92
N GLN A 68 -9.24 -1.44 -56.83
CA GLN A 68 -8.46 -0.36 -57.44
C GLN A 68 -7.33 -0.91 -58.31
N ARG A 69 -7.13 -0.22 -59.44
CA ARG A 69 -6.32 -0.57 -60.61
C ARG A 69 -4.81 -0.36 -60.40
N LEU A 70 -4.07 -1.16 -61.15
CA LEU A 70 -2.65 -1.06 -61.51
C LEU A 70 -2.21 0.35 -61.94
N PRO A 71 -0.91 0.67 -61.79
CA PRO A 71 -0.15 1.39 -62.78
C PRO A 71 0.88 0.49 -63.49
N SER A 72 0.89 0.61 -64.82
CA SER A 72 1.87 0.07 -65.76
C SER A 72 3.16 0.89 -65.73
N SER A 73 4.32 0.22 -65.72
CA SER A 73 5.57 0.68 -66.36
C SER A 73 6.60 -0.45 -66.34
N ALA A 74 6.76 -1.16 -67.44
CA ALA A 74 7.99 -1.88 -67.78
C ALA A 74 8.20 -1.77 -69.28
N SER A 75 9.25 -1.05 -69.63
CA SER A 75 9.69 -0.72 -70.98
C SER A 75 10.29 -1.93 -71.68
N ASP A 76 10.19 -1.91 -73.00
CA ASP A 76 10.69 -2.85 -73.99
C ASP A 76 12.12 -3.36 -73.75
N LEU A 77 12.33 -4.66 -74.03
CA LEU A 77 13.43 -5.06 -74.89
C LEU A 77 13.06 -6.33 -75.68
N ALA A 78 13.01 -6.17 -77.00
CA ALA A 78 12.84 -7.22 -77.97
C ALA A 78 14.05 -8.17 -78.00
N SER A 79 13.79 -9.47 -78.16
CA SER A 79 14.48 -10.28 -79.17
C SER A 79 13.69 -11.57 -79.43
N ASN A 80 13.36 -11.76 -80.70
CA ASN A 80 12.84 -12.98 -81.25
C ASN A 80 13.92 -14.06 -81.18
N ASP A 81 13.58 -15.26 -80.74
CA ASP A 81 14.05 -16.45 -81.45
C ASP A 81 13.08 -17.62 -81.25
N ILE A 82 12.58 -18.06 -82.40
CA ILE A 82 11.70 -19.19 -82.60
C ILE A 82 12.57 -20.44 -82.53
N ALA A 83 12.37 -21.28 -81.52
CA ALA A 83 12.89 -22.64 -81.50
C ALA A 83 11.74 -23.64 -81.36
N SER A 84 11.60 -24.42 -82.42
CA SER A 84 10.66 -25.50 -82.71
C SER A 84 10.20 -26.35 -81.52
N LEU A 85 8.88 -26.38 -81.31
CA LEU A 85 8.17 -27.45 -80.63
C LEU A 85 8.41 -28.78 -81.37
N ARG A 86 8.91 -29.78 -80.65
CA ARG A 86 9.00 -31.16 -81.14
C ARG A 86 7.85 -31.95 -80.53
N GLU A 87 6.86 -32.30 -81.34
CA GLU A 87 5.83 -33.27 -80.99
C GLU A 87 6.49 -34.62 -80.68
N THR A 88 6.27 -35.13 -79.47
CA THR A 88 6.41 -36.56 -79.19
C THR A 88 5.02 -37.17 -79.12
N THR A 89 4.62 -37.73 -80.25
CA THR A 89 3.55 -38.71 -80.40
C THR A 89 3.88 -39.97 -79.60
N LYS A 90 3.46 -40.01 -78.34
CA LYS A 90 3.22 -41.26 -77.60
C LYS A 90 2.14 -41.00 -76.56
N ASP A 91 0.97 -41.54 -76.84
CA ASP A 91 -0.13 -41.69 -75.90
C ASP A 91 0.11 -43.00 -75.10
N PRO A 92 0.37 -42.94 -73.78
CA PRO A 92 0.49 -44.13 -72.95
C PRO A 92 -0.76 -44.36 -72.09
N PHE A 93 -1.92 -43.76 -72.41
CA PHE A 93 -3.18 -44.02 -71.67
C PHE A 93 -3.85 -45.34 -72.03
N ASN A 94 -3.05 -46.38 -72.31
CA ASN A 94 -3.57 -47.71 -72.50
C ASN A 94 -2.71 -48.77 -71.79
N GLU A 95 -2.61 -48.64 -70.46
CA GLU A 95 -2.34 -49.77 -69.57
C GLU A 95 -2.75 -49.43 -68.13
N GLY A 96 -3.79 -50.13 -67.65
CA GLY A 96 -4.10 -50.37 -66.23
C GLY A 96 -4.11 -49.17 -65.27
N CYS A 97 -5.23 -48.44 -65.18
CA CYS A 97 -5.44 -47.46 -64.13
C CYS A 97 -5.63 -48.15 -62.75
N ALA A 98 -4.51 -48.40 -62.06
CA ALA A 98 -4.46 -48.92 -60.69
C ALA A 98 -3.66 -48.00 -59.73
N CYS A 99 -3.52 -46.71 -60.04
CA CYS A 99 -2.70 -45.76 -59.26
C CYS A 99 -3.46 -44.53 -58.73
N GLN A 100 -4.74 -44.65 -58.34
CA GLN A 100 -5.46 -43.54 -57.67
C GLN A 100 -5.60 -43.72 -56.15
N ARG A 101 -5.41 -44.92 -55.59
CA ARG A 101 -5.51 -45.14 -54.14
C ARG A 101 -4.24 -44.76 -53.38
N ASP A 102 -3.07 -44.96 -53.96
CA ASP A 102 -1.80 -44.75 -53.24
C ASP A 102 -1.47 -43.26 -53.06
N GLY A 103 -1.69 -42.43 -54.09
CA GLY A 103 -1.43 -41.00 -54.00
C GLY A 103 -2.31 -40.28 -52.97
N LEU A 104 -3.61 -40.61 -52.93
CA LEU A 104 -4.54 -40.04 -51.96
C LEU A 104 -4.19 -40.48 -50.53
N THR A 105 -3.81 -41.76 -50.36
CA THR A 105 -3.40 -42.28 -49.05
C THR A 105 -2.16 -41.56 -48.53
N VAL A 106 -1.16 -41.34 -49.40
CA VAL A 106 0.07 -40.60 -49.07
C VAL A 106 -0.25 -39.17 -48.65
N ILE A 107 -1.10 -38.46 -49.40
CA ILE A 107 -1.52 -37.08 -49.07
C ILE A 107 -2.25 -37.04 -47.72
N ILE A 108 -3.20 -37.95 -47.49
CA ILE A 108 -3.95 -38.01 -46.22
C ILE A 108 -3.00 -38.31 -45.06
N THR A 109 -2.08 -39.27 -45.20
CA THR A 109 -1.10 -39.56 -44.14
C THR A 109 -0.14 -38.39 -43.90
N ALA A 110 0.30 -37.68 -44.94
CA ALA A 110 1.14 -36.49 -44.78
C ALA A 110 0.40 -35.35 -44.08
N CYS A 111 -0.87 -35.11 -44.43
CA CYS A 111 -1.70 -34.11 -43.77
C CYS A 111 -1.99 -34.48 -42.31
N LEU A 112 -2.30 -35.75 -42.01
CA LEU A 112 -2.56 -36.20 -40.65
C LEU A 112 -1.32 -36.15 -39.77
N THR A 113 -0.16 -36.55 -40.29
CA THR A 113 1.11 -36.47 -39.55
C THR A 113 1.54 -35.03 -39.31
N PHE A 114 1.37 -34.15 -40.31
CA PHE A 114 1.62 -32.72 -40.14
C PHE A 114 0.65 -32.08 -39.12
N ALA A 115 -0.65 -32.35 -39.23
CA ALA A 115 -1.65 -31.85 -38.30
C ALA A 115 -1.38 -32.35 -36.87
N ALA A 116 -1.06 -33.63 -36.69
CA ALA A 116 -0.70 -34.18 -35.40
C ALA A 116 0.58 -33.54 -34.85
N GLY A 117 1.60 -33.35 -35.69
CA GLY A 117 2.86 -32.69 -35.31
C GLY A 117 2.65 -31.23 -34.85
N VAL A 118 1.87 -30.45 -35.60
CA VAL A 118 1.51 -29.07 -35.23
C VAL A 118 0.67 -29.04 -33.95
N THR A 119 -0.29 -29.95 -33.80
CA THR A 119 -1.14 -30.03 -32.60
C THR A 119 -0.32 -30.37 -31.36
N VAL A 120 0.61 -31.33 -31.46
CA VAL A 120 1.53 -31.67 -30.36
C VAL A 120 2.47 -30.50 -30.04
N ALA A 121 3.01 -29.81 -31.05
CA ALA A 121 3.84 -28.63 -30.84
C ALA A 121 3.08 -27.49 -30.14
N LEU A 122 1.84 -27.22 -30.55
CA LEU A 122 0.97 -26.22 -29.90
C LEU A 122 0.61 -26.62 -28.48
N ILE A 123 0.25 -27.88 -28.22
CA ILE A 123 -0.02 -28.38 -26.86
C ILE A 123 1.23 -28.24 -25.98
N MET A 124 2.40 -28.62 -26.50
CA MET A 124 3.67 -28.45 -25.80
C MET A 124 3.96 -26.98 -25.51
N GLN A 125 3.68 -26.07 -26.45
CA GLN A 125 3.87 -24.63 -26.26
C GLN A 125 2.85 -24.02 -25.30
N ILE A 126 1.64 -24.56 -25.19
CA ILE A 126 0.63 -24.13 -24.21
C ILE A 126 0.99 -24.63 -22.80
N TYR A 127 1.49 -25.87 -22.67
CA TYR A 127 1.83 -26.46 -21.38
C TYR A 127 3.21 -26.08 -20.85
N PHE A 128 4.18 -25.86 -21.75
CA PHE A 128 5.59 -25.63 -21.40
C PHE A 128 6.15 -24.30 -21.95
N GLY A 129 5.40 -23.57 -22.77
CA GLY A 129 5.81 -22.24 -23.24
C GLY A 129 5.54 -21.15 -22.19
N ASP A 130 6.15 -19.98 -22.38
CA ASP A 130 5.96 -18.84 -21.49
C ASP A 130 4.48 -18.41 -21.46
N PRO A 131 3.93 -18.07 -20.29
CA PRO A 131 2.54 -17.62 -20.18
C PRO A 131 2.33 -16.39 -21.06
N GLN A 132 1.35 -16.46 -21.97
CA GLN A 132 1.01 -15.40 -22.93
C GLN A 132 0.27 -14.21 -22.28
N VAL A 133 -0.06 -14.32 -20.98
CA VAL A 133 -0.72 -13.28 -20.20
C VAL A 133 0.30 -12.67 -19.24
N PHE A 134 0.78 -11.48 -19.58
CA PHE A 134 1.69 -10.72 -18.73
C PHE A 134 0.87 -9.79 -17.85
N ASN A 135 1.08 -9.88 -16.54
CA ASN A 135 0.43 -8.97 -15.63
C ASN A 135 1.09 -7.59 -15.71
N ARG A 136 0.35 -6.59 -16.19
CA ARG A 136 0.89 -5.26 -16.51
C ARG A 136 0.77 -4.24 -15.38
N GLY A 137 0.16 -4.61 -14.26
CA GLY A 137 0.11 -3.71 -13.11
C GLY A 137 -0.41 -4.39 -11.85
N ALA A 138 -0.12 -3.80 -10.70
CA ALA A 138 -0.62 -4.25 -9.41
C ALA A 138 -0.85 -3.05 -8.48
N VAL A 139 -1.88 -3.15 -7.66
CA VAL A 139 -2.22 -2.21 -6.59
C VAL A 139 -2.39 -3.00 -5.31
N VAL A 140 -1.79 -2.52 -4.22
CA VAL A 140 -1.92 -3.11 -2.88
C VAL A 140 -2.15 -1.98 -1.89
N THR A 141 -3.15 -2.15 -1.02
CA THR A 141 -3.48 -1.18 0.03
C THR A 141 -4.08 -1.88 1.25
N ASP A 142 -4.09 -1.19 2.39
CA ASP A 142 -4.71 -1.68 3.62
C ASP A 142 -6.24 -1.87 3.56
N ALA A 143 -6.94 -1.42 2.52
CA ALA A 143 -8.39 -1.57 2.38
C ALA A 143 -8.81 -2.02 0.97
N ALA A 144 -9.60 -3.09 0.88
CA ALA A 144 -10.02 -3.66 -0.40
C ALA A 144 -10.71 -2.68 -1.35
N LEU A 145 -11.56 -1.78 -0.83
CA LEU A 145 -12.21 -0.74 -1.63
C LEU A 145 -11.18 0.20 -2.28
N CYS A 146 -10.15 0.61 -1.54
CA CYS A 146 -9.13 1.52 -2.02
C CYS A 146 -8.20 0.84 -3.04
N THR A 147 -7.94 -0.46 -2.87
CA THR A 147 -7.26 -1.27 -3.89
C THR A 147 -8.06 -1.29 -5.19
N ALA A 148 -9.38 -1.53 -5.11
CA ALA A 148 -10.24 -1.57 -6.29
C ALA A 148 -10.30 -0.23 -7.03
N LEU A 149 -10.38 0.89 -6.30
CA LEU A 149 -10.38 2.23 -6.90
C LEU A 149 -9.05 2.58 -7.57
N GLY A 150 -7.92 2.28 -6.92
CA GLY A 150 -6.60 2.46 -7.56
C GLY A 150 -6.43 1.58 -8.80
N PHE A 151 -6.92 0.34 -8.73
CA PHE A 151 -6.92 -0.59 -9.87
C PHE A 151 -7.79 -0.12 -11.03
N GLU A 152 -8.97 0.45 -10.74
CA GLU A 152 -9.85 1.05 -11.75
C GLU A 152 -9.16 2.23 -12.46
N VAL A 153 -8.40 3.05 -11.73
CA VAL A 153 -7.63 4.15 -12.31
C VAL A 153 -6.57 3.63 -13.29
N LEU A 154 -5.83 2.57 -12.94
CA LEU A 154 -4.91 1.93 -13.89
C LEU A 154 -5.66 1.38 -15.12
N GLY A 155 -6.83 0.77 -14.92
CA GLY A 155 -7.68 0.26 -16.01
C GLY A 155 -8.19 1.35 -16.96
N LYS A 156 -8.36 2.58 -16.46
CA LYS A 156 -8.71 3.78 -17.24
C LYS A 156 -7.50 4.49 -17.84
N GLN A 157 -6.35 3.80 -17.93
CA GLN A 157 -5.08 4.34 -18.46
C GLN A 157 -4.52 5.51 -17.64
N GLY A 158 -4.86 5.59 -16.36
CA GLY A 158 -4.19 6.49 -15.42
C GLY A 158 -2.78 6.03 -15.10
N SER A 159 -1.93 6.98 -14.70
CA SER A 159 -0.57 6.69 -14.25
C SER A 159 -0.57 5.88 -12.94
N SER A 160 0.54 5.22 -12.64
CA SER A 160 0.74 4.58 -11.32
C SER A 160 0.59 5.57 -10.17
N VAL A 161 0.96 6.84 -10.40
CA VAL A 161 0.85 7.90 -9.40
C VAL A 161 -0.62 8.35 -9.23
N ASP A 162 -1.42 8.43 -10.29
CA ASP A 162 -2.86 8.71 -10.18
C ASP A 162 -3.59 7.61 -9.41
N ALA A 163 -3.24 6.35 -9.66
CA ALA A 163 -3.77 5.20 -8.92
C ALA A 163 -3.36 5.28 -7.44
N ALA A 164 -2.10 5.62 -7.15
CA ALA A 164 -1.61 5.77 -5.79
C ALA A 164 -2.29 6.93 -5.03
N ILE A 165 -2.48 8.09 -5.69
CA ILE A 165 -3.19 9.25 -5.12
C ILE A 165 -4.64 8.87 -4.80
N THR A 166 -5.34 8.23 -5.74
CA THR A 166 -6.73 7.81 -5.56
C THR A 166 -6.87 6.83 -4.39
N ALA A 167 -6.00 5.84 -4.33
CA ALA A 167 -5.95 4.88 -3.22
C ALA A 167 -5.63 5.56 -1.88
N ALA A 168 -4.67 6.48 -1.83
CA ALA A 168 -4.28 7.19 -0.60
C ALA A 168 -5.41 8.10 -0.08
N LEU A 169 -6.08 8.84 -0.96
CA LEU A 169 -7.25 9.64 -0.59
C LEU A 169 -8.41 8.76 -0.10
N CYS A 170 -8.62 7.60 -0.74
CA CYS A 170 -9.60 6.62 -0.28
C CYS A 170 -9.28 6.09 1.12
N LEU A 171 -8.01 5.76 1.42
CA LEU A 171 -7.61 5.28 2.74
C LEU A 171 -7.85 6.35 3.81
N GLY A 172 -7.66 7.63 3.49
CA GLY A 172 -8.01 8.73 4.40
C GLY A 172 -9.50 8.84 4.74
N ILE A 173 -10.38 8.21 3.94
CA ILE A 173 -11.83 8.17 4.16
C ILE A 173 -12.24 6.87 4.85
N VAL A 174 -11.70 5.74 4.39
CA VAL A 174 -12.08 4.39 4.84
C VAL A 174 -11.38 4.02 6.15
N HIS A 175 -10.10 4.39 6.29
CA HIS A 175 -9.28 4.20 7.50
C HIS A 175 -8.87 5.54 8.14
N PRO A 176 -9.85 6.38 8.58
CA PRO A 176 -9.57 7.69 9.19
C PRO A 176 -8.87 7.59 10.54
N HIS A 177 -8.68 6.38 11.07
CA HIS A 177 -7.92 6.14 12.29
C HIS A 177 -6.40 6.14 12.03
N THR A 178 -5.94 5.88 10.81
CA THR A 178 -4.50 5.85 10.47
C THR A 178 -4.06 7.00 9.58
N SER A 179 -4.90 7.50 8.67
CA SER A 179 -4.54 8.53 7.70
C SER A 179 -5.71 9.46 7.38
N GLY A 180 -5.44 10.56 6.65
CA GLY A 180 -6.47 11.52 6.25
C GLY A 180 -5.86 12.81 5.69
N ILE A 181 -6.69 13.64 5.04
CA ILE A 181 -6.25 14.92 4.46
C ILE A 181 -5.76 15.93 5.52
N GLY A 182 -6.09 15.72 6.80
CA GLY A 182 -5.57 16.48 7.93
C GLY A 182 -4.23 15.97 8.48
N GLY A 183 -3.56 15.02 7.81
CA GLY A 183 -2.24 14.50 8.18
C GLY A 183 -1.17 14.78 7.13
N GLY A 184 -0.13 13.95 7.11
CA GLY A 184 1.01 14.05 6.21
C GLY A 184 1.60 12.69 5.87
N GLY A 185 2.76 12.70 5.23
CA GLY A 185 3.40 11.45 4.81
C GLY A 185 4.53 11.62 3.80
N VAL A 186 4.83 10.54 3.10
CA VAL A 186 5.90 10.48 2.11
C VAL A 186 5.55 9.51 0.98
N MET A 187 5.89 9.89 -0.24
CA MET A 187 5.73 9.08 -1.45
C MET A 187 7.09 8.90 -2.12
N LEU A 188 7.45 7.65 -2.43
CA LEU A 188 8.61 7.33 -3.24
C LEU A 188 8.13 6.86 -4.62
N VAL A 189 8.65 7.49 -5.67
CA VAL A 189 8.39 7.13 -7.07
C VAL A 189 9.72 6.77 -7.73
N HIS A 190 9.84 5.57 -8.27
CA HIS A 190 10.94 5.18 -9.15
C HIS A 190 10.43 5.04 -10.58
N ASP A 191 11.00 5.81 -11.49
CA ASP A 191 10.81 5.71 -12.93
C ASP A 191 11.86 4.77 -13.52
N ILE A 192 11.43 3.58 -13.95
CA ILE A 192 12.33 2.56 -14.51
C ILE A 192 12.94 3.03 -15.85
N ARG A 193 12.19 3.79 -16.66
CA ARG A 193 12.62 4.21 -18.00
C ARG A 193 13.72 5.26 -17.92
N ASN A 194 13.57 6.22 -17.01
CA ASN A 194 14.56 7.26 -16.79
C ASN A 194 15.62 6.88 -15.74
N ASN A 195 15.44 5.75 -15.05
CA ASN A 195 16.27 5.30 -13.93
C ASN A 195 16.43 6.41 -12.87
N GLU A 196 15.32 7.07 -12.54
CA GLU A 196 15.28 8.17 -11.58
C GLU A 196 14.35 7.82 -10.43
N THR A 197 14.78 8.11 -9.21
CA THR A 197 13.94 7.96 -8.02
C THR A 197 13.75 9.31 -7.36
N ARG A 198 12.50 9.66 -7.06
CA ARG A 198 12.16 10.87 -6.30
C ARG A 198 11.37 10.51 -5.07
N VAL A 199 11.70 11.18 -3.98
CA VAL A 199 10.92 11.18 -2.73
C VAL A 199 10.18 12.50 -2.64
N ILE A 200 8.86 12.41 -2.52
CA ILE A 200 7.93 13.51 -2.34
C ILE A 200 7.55 13.50 -0.86
N ASP A 201 8.16 14.39 -0.10
CA ASP A 201 7.99 14.50 1.34
C ASP A 201 6.94 15.57 1.67
N PHE A 202 5.77 15.10 2.09
CA PHE A 202 4.64 15.91 2.53
C PHE A 202 4.37 15.70 4.02
N ARG A 203 5.44 15.51 4.80
CA ARG A 203 5.38 15.48 6.26
C ARG A 203 4.86 16.80 6.80
N GLU A 204 4.08 16.75 7.88
CA GLU A 204 3.56 17.93 8.54
C GLU A 204 4.70 18.73 9.19
N THR A 205 4.52 20.05 9.26
CA THR A 205 5.45 20.97 9.93
C THR A 205 4.87 21.49 11.24
N ALA A 206 5.75 21.82 12.17
CA ALA A 206 5.37 22.47 13.42
C ALA A 206 4.86 23.90 13.16
N PRO A 207 3.72 24.33 13.74
CA PRO A 207 3.21 25.70 13.59
C PRO A 207 4.23 26.74 14.04
N SER A 208 4.21 27.92 13.42
CA SER A 208 5.24 28.93 13.64
C SER A 208 5.24 29.52 15.05
N ALA A 209 4.07 29.57 15.67
CA ALA A 209 3.87 30.07 17.03
C ALA A 209 4.10 29.02 18.12
N ILE A 210 4.37 27.74 17.76
CA ILE A 210 4.57 26.69 18.76
C ILE A 210 5.90 26.86 19.49
N ARG A 211 5.88 26.59 20.80
CA ARG A 211 7.05 26.65 21.69
C ARG A 211 7.03 25.44 22.61
N GLU A 212 8.22 24.96 22.95
CA GLU A 212 8.39 23.72 23.72
C GLU A 212 7.68 23.80 25.07
N GLU A 213 7.71 24.96 25.74
CA GLU A 213 7.09 25.17 27.04
C GLU A 213 5.57 24.96 27.06
N MET A 214 4.90 25.10 25.91
CA MET A 214 3.47 24.83 25.80
C MET A 214 3.15 23.33 25.90
N LEU A 215 4.12 22.46 25.59
CA LEU A 215 3.97 21.00 25.68
C LEU A 215 4.06 20.48 27.12
N TYR A 216 4.45 21.33 28.08
CA TYR A 216 4.42 21.01 29.51
C TYR A 216 3.02 21.19 30.13
N ALA A 217 2.09 21.80 29.39
CA ALA A 217 0.68 21.87 29.80
C ALA A 217 -0.01 20.51 29.67
N ASN A 218 -1.23 20.39 30.20
CA ASN A 218 -2.04 19.21 30.00
C ASN A 218 -2.51 19.16 28.53
N LEU A 219 -1.89 18.29 27.74
CA LEU A 219 -2.18 18.08 26.32
C LEU A 219 -3.57 17.47 26.07
N ASP A 220 -4.17 16.80 27.07
CA ASP A 220 -5.55 16.32 26.95
C ASP A 220 -6.57 17.46 27.00
N LEU A 221 -6.21 18.58 27.66
CA LEU A 221 -7.04 19.79 27.72
C LEU A 221 -6.77 20.74 26.55
N ASN A 222 -5.61 20.60 25.89
CA ASN A 222 -5.19 21.45 24.77
C ASN A 222 -4.77 20.60 23.56
N PRO A 223 -5.65 19.73 23.03
CA PRO A 223 -5.29 18.83 21.94
C PRO A 223 -4.92 19.57 20.65
N GLY A 224 -5.28 20.86 20.52
CA GLY A 224 -4.89 21.69 19.39
C GLY A 224 -3.37 21.94 19.31
N LEU A 225 -2.62 21.81 20.42
CA LEU A 225 -1.16 21.89 20.43
C LEU A 225 -0.50 20.69 19.74
N LEU A 226 -1.25 19.61 19.52
CA LEU A 226 -0.73 18.40 18.88
C LEU A 226 -0.71 18.51 17.34
N VAL A 227 -1.42 19.49 16.79
CA VAL A 227 -1.68 19.59 15.35
C VAL A 227 -0.52 20.26 14.63
N GLY A 228 0.10 19.53 13.71
CA GLY A 228 1.01 20.09 12.70
C GLY A 228 0.25 20.52 11.44
N VAL A 229 0.90 21.29 10.56
CA VAL A 229 0.30 21.75 9.30
C VAL A 229 0.04 20.56 8.36
N PRO A 230 -1.21 20.28 7.96
CA PRO A 230 -1.53 19.13 7.10
C PRO A 230 -0.87 19.19 5.71
N GLY A 231 -0.25 18.09 5.31
CA GLY A 231 0.55 17.99 4.08
C GLY A 231 -0.02 17.14 2.95
N VAL A 232 -0.95 16.23 3.24
CA VAL A 232 -1.40 15.21 2.26
C VAL A 232 -1.83 15.81 0.92
N LEU A 233 -2.69 16.84 0.90
CA LEU A 233 -3.19 17.39 -0.37
C LEU A 233 -2.09 18.12 -1.16
N SER A 234 -1.15 18.82 -0.50
CA SER A 234 0.02 19.39 -1.16
C SER A 234 0.88 18.29 -1.80
N GLY A 235 1.11 17.19 -1.08
CA GLY A 235 1.89 16.06 -1.57
C GLY A 235 1.26 15.36 -2.77
N MET A 236 -0.03 15.07 -2.70
CA MET A 236 -0.77 14.47 -3.82
C MET A 236 -0.79 15.40 -5.04
N HIS A 237 -0.94 16.71 -4.83
CA HIS A 237 -0.89 17.70 -5.91
C HIS A 237 0.50 17.76 -6.56
N GLN A 238 1.56 17.82 -5.76
CA GLN A 238 2.93 17.84 -6.27
C GLN A 238 3.25 16.56 -7.06
N ALA A 239 2.80 15.40 -6.58
CA ALA A 239 2.96 14.13 -7.27
C ALA A 239 2.19 14.09 -8.59
N HIS A 240 0.94 14.56 -8.59
CA HIS A 240 0.12 14.63 -9.78
C HIS A 240 0.70 15.60 -10.83
N GLN A 241 1.28 16.72 -10.42
CA GLN A 241 1.95 17.64 -11.35
C GLN A 241 3.18 17.01 -12.03
N LEU A 242 3.88 16.11 -11.34
CA LEU A 242 5.11 15.48 -11.85
C LEU A 242 4.81 14.26 -12.75
N TYR A 243 3.81 13.46 -12.38
CA TYR A 243 3.60 12.12 -12.97
C TYR A 243 2.14 11.83 -13.35
N GLY A 244 1.22 12.71 -12.99
CA GLY A 244 -0.20 12.51 -13.18
C GLY A 244 -0.67 12.68 -14.63
N SER A 245 -1.78 12.02 -14.94
CA SER A 245 -2.35 11.94 -16.29
C SER A 245 -3.87 12.12 -16.30
N LEU A 246 -4.56 11.74 -15.23
CA LEU A 246 -6.01 11.83 -15.11
C LEU A 246 -6.47 12.85 -14.07
N VAL A 247 -7.60 13.49 -14.34
CA VAL A 247 -8.28 14.35 -13.35
C VAL A 247 -8.60 13.53 -12.10
N TRP A 248 -8.43 14.13 -10.92
CA TRP A 248 -8.66 13.46 -9.65
C TRP A 248 -10.07 12.91 -9.54
N TYR A 249 -10.16 11.63 -9.15
CA TYR A 249 -11.42 10.95 -8.92
C TYR A 249 -11.95 11.25 -7.52
N ASN A 250 -13.23 11.65 -7.41
CA ASN A 250 -13.85 11.85 -6.10
C ASN A 250 -14.21 10.52 -5.45
N VAL A 251 -13.30 10.04 -4.60
CA VAL A 251 -13.41 8.79 -3.85
C VAL A 251 -14.46 8.78 -2.73
N ALA A 252 -14.94 9.95 -2.28
CA ALA A 252 -15.75 10.06 -1.06
C ALA A 252 -17.28 9.93 -1.29
N ARG A 253 -17.76 10.12 -2.53
CA ARG A 253 -19.21 10.18 -2.83
C ARG A 253 -19.95 8.86 -2.64
N ASN A 254 -19.29 7.74 -2.95
CA ASN A 254 -19.98 6.44 -3.07
C ASN A 254 -20.22 5.77 -1.71
N GLY A 255 -19.58 6.24 -0.64
CA GLY A 255 -19.63 5.61 0.68
C GLY A 255 -18.83 4.33 0.76
N PHE A 256 -18.82 3.73 1.95
CA PHE A 256 -18.10 2.50 2.24
C PHE A 256 -18.75 1.76 3.42
N ASN A 257 -18.48 0.46 3.51
CA ASN A 257 -18.80 -0.31 4.70
C ASN A 257 -17.67 -0.12 5.71
N VAL A 258 -18.01 0.20 6.96
CA VAL A 258 -17.06 0.29 8.08
C VAL A 258 -16.24 -1.01 8.12
N THR A 259 -14.92 -0.88 8.05
CA THR A 259 -13.99 -2.00 8.04
C THR A 259 -13.81 -2.59 9.44
N HIS A 260 -13.21 -3.78 9.53
CA HIS A 260 -12.96 -4.41 10.83
C HIS A 260 -12.05 -3.52 11.70
N ASP A 261 -10.95 -3.04 11.10
CA ASP A 261 -9.96 -2.22 11.78
C ASP A 261 -10.55 -0.88 12.23
N LEU A 262 -11.42 -0.26 11.41
CA LEU A 262 -12.09 0.98 11.79
C LEU A 262 -13.05 0.77 12.97
N ALA A 263 -13.85 -0.29 12.95
CA ALA A 263 -14.77 -0.61 14.05
C ALA A 263 -14.00 -0.85 15.36
N GLU A 264 -12.91 -1.61 15.30
CA GLU A 264 -12.05 -1.88 16.45
C GLU A 264 -11.38 -0.60 16.99
N ALA A 265 -10.87 0.25 16.09
CA ALA A 265 -10.26 1.51 16.46
C ALA A 265 -11.28 2.46 17.15
N LEU A 266 -12.51 2.55 16.63
CA LEU A 266 -13.58 3.35 17.24
C LEU A 266 -13.97 2.82 18.62
N ALA A 267 -14.08 1.49 18.77
CA ALA A 267 -14.38 0.87 20.05
C ALA A 267 -13.31 1.18 21.13
N LYS A 268 -12.04 1.26 20.74
CA LYS A 268 -10.91 1.60 21.63
C LYS A 268 -10.90 3.06 22.09
N VAL A 269 -11.45 3.98 21.29
CA VAL A 269 -11.41 5.42 21.60
C VAL A 269 -12.71 5.99 22.12
N LYS A 270 -13.84 5.28 22.03
CA LYS A 270 -15.19 5.78 22.37
C LYS A 270 -15.30 6.44 23.76
N ASP A 271 -14.53 5.98 24.73
CA ASP A 271 -14.58 6.45 26.13
C ASP A 271 -13.49 7.50 26.45
N GLN A 272 -12.73 7.96 25.45
CA GLN A 272 -11.63 8.91 25.63
C GLN A 272 -12.07 10.37 25.41
N ASN A 273 -11.19 11.33 25.74
CA ASN A 273 -11.46 12.73 25.42
C ASN A 273 -11.43 12.96 23.91
N MET A 274 -12.42 13.68 23.39
CA MET A 274 -12.65 13.95 21.97
C MET A 274 -13.59 15.14 21.78
N SER A 275 -13.54 15.78 20.60
CA SER A 275 -14.42 16.90 20.27
C SER A 275 -15.88 16.45 20.07
N ALA A 276 -16.84 17.39 20.23
CA ALA A 276 -18.25 17.13 19.93
C ALA A 276 -18.45 16.71 18.47
N SER A 277 -17.82 17.42 17.54
CA SER A 277 -17.83 17.09 16.11
C SER A 277 -17.31 15.67 15.82
N PHE A 278 -16.30 15.20 16.57
CA PHE A 278 -15.83 13.82 16.45
C PHE A 278 -16.89 12.81 16.86
N ARG A 279 -17.58 13.04 18.00
CA ARG A 279 -18.66 12.15 18.47
C ARG A 279 -19.80 12.09 17.47
N ASP A 280 -20.24 13.24 16.98
CA ASP A 280 -21.36 13.32 16.03
C ASP A 280 -21.03 12.63 14.71
N LEU A 281 -19.77 12.74 14.26
CA LEU A 281 -19.32 12.16 13.00
C LEU A 281 -19.05 10.66 13.06
N PHE A 282 -18.43 10.16 14.14
CA PHE A 282 -17.92 8.79 14.21
C PHE A 282 -18.63 7.89 15.21
N LEU A 283 -19.39 8.46 16.16
CA LEU A 283 -20.07 7.72 17.22
C LEU A 283 -21.58 8.05 17.21
N PRO A 284 -22.32 7.62 16.17
CA PRO A 284 -23.76 7.86 16.10
C PRO A 284 -24.44 7.28 17.35
N ASN A 285 -25.28 8.10 18.01
CA ASN A 285 -25.90 7.78 19.30
C ASN A 285 -24.90 7.44 20.43
N GLY A 286 -23.66 7.94 20.33
CA GLY A 286 -22.60 7.69 21.31
C GLY A 286 -22.01 6.27 21.26
N GLN A 287 -22.28 5.49 20.21
CA GLN A 287 -21.78 4.12 20.07
C GLN A 287 -20.82 3.99 18.89
N ALA A 288 -19.80 3.13 19.06
CA ALA A 288 -18.93 2.74 17.96
C ALA A 288 -19.73 1.89 16.95
N PRO A 289 -19.67 2.19 15.64
CA PRO A 289 -20.35 1.42 14.62
C PRO A 289 -19.73 0.02 14.48
N PHE A 290 -20.57 -0.94 14.12
CA PHE A 290 -20.10 -2.30 13.82
C PHE A 290 -19.49 -2.39 12.43
N SER A 291 -18.54 -3.32 12.27
CA SER A 291 -18.01 -3.70 10.95
C SER A 291 -19.15 -4.08 10.01
N GLY A 292 -19.07 -3.65 8.75
CA GLY A 292 -20.09 -3.85 7.72
C GLY A 292 -21.17 -2.77 7.67
N LEU A 293 -21.28 -1.87 8.66
CA LEU A 293 -22.24 -0.76 8.61
C LEU A 293 -21.88 0.19 7.46
N PHE A 294 -22.84 0.49 6.59
CA PHE A 294 -22.62 1.41 5.49
C PHE A 294 -22.64 2.87 5.97
N THR A 295 -21.63 3.65 5.56
CA THR A 295 -21.49 5.08 5.89
C THR A 295 -20.98 5.89 4.69
N ARG A 296 -21.10 7.21 4.77
CA ARG A 296 -20.66 8.17 3.74
C ARG A 296 -19.97 9.37 4.36
N ARG A 297 -18.97 9.90 3.66
CA ARG A 297 -18.24 11.13 4.01
C ARG A 297 -18.49 12.21 2.96
N LEU A 298 -19.75 12.64 2.86
CA LEU A 298 -20.17 13.69 1.89
C LEU A 298 -19.51 15.05 2.17
N ASP A 299 -19.16 15.28 3.43
CA ASP A 299 -18.34 16.38 3.90
C ASP A 299 -16.97 16.40 3.19
N LEU A 300 -16.23 15.28 3.22
CA LEU A 300 -14.96 15.16 2.51
C LEU A 300 -15.14 15.18 0.98
N ALA A 301 -16.26 14.63 0.47
CA ALA A 301 -16.57 14.69 -0.95
C ALA A 301 -16.67 16.13 -1.46
N ALA A 302 -17.32 17.01 -0.69
CA ALA A 302 -17.45 18.42 -1.03
C ALA A 302 -16.09 19.13 -1.04
N ILE A 303 -15.21 18.82 -0.09
CA ILE A 303 -13.84 19.36 -0.05
C ILE A 303 -13.04 18.89 -1.27
N LEU A 304 -13.05 17.60 -1.58
CA LEU A 304 -12.32 17.06 -2.72
C LEU A 304 -12.84 17.62 -4.06
N ASP A 305 -14.16 17.80 -4.20
CA ASP A 305 -14.75 18.47 -5.37
C ASP A 305 -14.29 19.93 -5.48
N ALA A 306 -14.30 20.67 -4.36
CA ALA A 306 -13.86 22.06 -4.35
C ALA A 306 -12.38 22.20 -4.71
N VAL A 307 -11.52 21.32 -4.19
CA VAL A 307 -10.09 21.28 -4.52
C VAL A 307 -9.87 20.89 -5.98
N ALA A 308 -10.66 19.96 -6.52
CA ALA A 308 -10.56 19.56 -7.93
C ALA A 308 -10.93 20.71 -8.90
N VAL A 309 -11.89 21.56 -8.53
CA VAL A 309 -12.36 22.68 -9.37
C VAL A 309 -11.53 23.95 -9.18
N LYS A 310 -11.24 24.32 -7.93
CA LYS A 310 -10.61 25.60 -7.57
C LYS A 310 -9.10 25.48 -7.35
N GLY A 311 -8.56 24.27 -7.32
CA GLY A 311 -7.17 23.97 -7.00
C GLY A 311 -6.91 23.88 -5.49
N ILE A 312 -5.68 23.50 -5.14
CA ILE A 312 -5.26 23.31 -3.73
C ILE A 312 -5.31 24.57 -2.88
N SER A 313 -5.36 25.77 -3.50
CA SER A 313 -5.50 27.04 -2.79
C SER A 313 -6.79 27.12 -1.97
N GLU A 314 -7.84 26.38 -2.33
CA GLU A 314 -9.06 26.27 -1.52
C GLU A 314 -8.77 25.70 -0.12
N PHE A 315 -7.79 24.78 -0.02
CA PHE A 315 -7.41 24.14 1.24
C PHE A 315 -6.36 24.94 2.03
N TYR A 316 -5.41 25.57 1.34
CA TYR A 316 -4.25 26.24 1.97
C TYR A 316 -4.37 27.77 2.11
N SER A 317 -5.34 28.40 1.46
CA SER A 317 -5.50 29.87 1.46
C SER A 317 -6.96 30.35 1.39
N GLY A 318 -7.93 29.46 1.62
CA GLY A 318 -9.35 29.72 1.44
C GLY A 318 -10.15 29.77 2.75
N ASN A 319 -11.48 29.83 2.63
CA ASN A 319 -12.39 29.77 3.79
C ASN A 319 -12.19 28.49 4.62
N LEU A 320 -11.83 27.38 3.96
CA LEU A 320 -11.54 26.12 4.64
C LEU A 320 -10.32 26.26 5.57
N THR A 321 -9.31 27.02 5.16
CA THR A 321 -8.13 27.31 5.99
C THR A 321 -8.51 28.06 7.27
N GLN A 322 -9.37 29.08 7.15
CA GLN A 322 -9.86 29.86 8.30
C GLN A 322 -10.68 29.00 9.26
N GLU A 323 -11.52 28.12 8.72
CA GLU A 323 -12.30 27.18 9.52
C GLU A 323 -11.38 26.20 10.28
N MET A 324 -10.37 25.65 9.59
CA MET A 324 -9.43 24.72 10.20
C MET A 324 -8.62 25.37 11.32
N THR A 325 -8.08 26.56 11.10
CA THR A 325 -7.30 27.28 12.12
C THR A 325 -8.17 27.65 13.32
N ALA A 326 -9.40 28.10 13.11
CA ALA A 326 -10.35 28.40 14.18
C ALA A 326 -10.68 27.16 15.03
N ALA A 327 -10.92 26.00 14.40
CA ALA A 327 -11.22 24.75 15.11
C ALA A 327 -10.04 24.29 15.99
N VAL A 328 -8.81 24.41 15.48
CA VAL A 328 -7.58 24.06 16.21
C VAL A 328 -7.34 25.04 17.37
N GLN A 329 -7.49 26.35 17.13
CA GLN A 329 -7.32 27.38 18.16
C GLN A 329 -8.37 27.29 19.27
N ALA A 330 -9.62 26.98 18.94
CA ALA A 330 -10.68 26.72 19.92
C ALA A 330 -10.35 25.54 20.85
N SER A 331 -9.45 24.65 20.43
CA SER A 331 -8.96 23.51 21.18
C SER A 331 -7.58 23.74 21.83
N GLY A 332 -7.19 25.02 22.00
CA GLY A 332 -5.93 25.42 22.64
C GLY A 332 -4.70 25.37 21.72
N GLY A 333 -4.88 25.18 20.42
CA GLY A 333 -3.80 25.13 19.44
C GLY A 333 -3.31 26.51 18.96
N VAL A 334 -2.22 26.49 18.21
CA VAL A 334 -1.51 27.70 17.74
C VAL A 334 -1.32 27.74 16.22
N LEU A 335 -2.07 26.91 15.50
CA LEU A 335 -2.04 26.85 14.04
C LEU A 335 -2.68 28.12 13.45
N THR A 336 -2.03 28.72 12.44
CA THR A 336 -2.45 29.97 11.80
C THR A 336 -2.55 29.84 10.28
N GLU A 337 -3.25 30.77 9.64
CA GLU A 337 -3.35 30.83 8.17
C GLU A 337 -1.98 31.04 7.51
N VAL A 338 -1.07 31.74 8.19
CA VAL A 338 0.31 31.94 7.73
C VAL A 338 1.07 30.61 7.68
N ASP A 339 0.81 29.70 8.63
CA ASP A 339 1.44 28.39 8.62
C ASP A 339 1.01 27.55 7.40
N PHE A 340 -0.27 27.62 7.01
CA PHE A 340 -0.76 26.99 5.79
C PHE A 340 -0.20 27.66 4.53
N GLY A 341 -0.15 28.99 4.50
CA GLY A 341 0.38 29.74 3.35
C GLY A 341 1.88 29.51 3.10
N ASN A 342 2.63 29.19 4.16
CA ASN A 342 4.07 28.89 4.07
C ASN A 342 4.38 27.40 3.88
N TYR A 343 3.39 26.52 3.96
CA TYR A 343 3.60 25.09 3.82
C TYR A 343 3.90 24.70 2.37
N SER A 344 4.90 23.85 2.18
CA SER A 344 5.20 23.27 0.88
C SER A 344 5.73 21.84 1.02
N THR A 345 5.41 21.02 0.02
CA THR A 345 5.97 19.67 -0.13
C THR A 345 7.42 19.76 -0.61
N ILE A 346 8.28 18.87 -0.11
CA ILE A 346 9.71 18.89 -0.41
C ILE A 346 10.07 17.68 -1.30
N LEU A 347 10.76 17.95 -2.42
CA LEU A 347 11.30 16.92 -3.29
C LEU A 347 12.74 16.58 -2.90
N GLN A 348 13.03 15.30 -2.71
CA GLN A 348 14.34 14.81 -2.26
C GLN A 348 14.80 13.58 -3.07
N GLN A 349 16.10 13.36 -3.08
CA GLN A 349 16.69 12.09 -3.54
C GLN A 349 16.57 11.04 -2.43
N PRO A 350 16.40 9.75 -2.77
CA PRO A 350 16.31 8.69 -1.76
C PRO A 350 17.66 8.48 -1.06
N ALA A 351 17.58 7.89 0.14
CA ALA A 351 18.71 7.18 0.72
C ALA A 351 18.88 5.84 -0.01
N GLU A 352 20.07 5.55 -0.52
CA GLU A 352 20.31 4.42 -1.41
C GLU A 352 21.56 3.62 -1.04
N ILE A 353 21.49 2.29 -1.17
CA ILE A 353 22.65 1.38 -1.15
C ILE A 353 22.53 0.29 -2.20
N THR A 354 23.65 -0.34 -2.51
CA THR A 354 23.67 -1.67 -3.14
C THR A 354 23.61 -2.75 -2.05
N TYR A 355 22.69 -3.71 -2.21
CA TYR A 355 22.55 -4.90 -1.37
C TYR A 355 22.24 -6.10 -2.25
N GLN A 356 23.06 -7.16 -2.17
CA GLN A 356 22.84 -8.42 -2.92
C GLN A 356 22.55 -8.20 -4.43
N GLY A 357 23.30 -7.29 -5.08
CA GLY A 357 23.15 -6.98 -6.51
C GLY A 357 21.94 -6.12 -6.87
N HIS A 358 21.30 -5.47 -5.89
CA HIS A 358 20.15 -4.58 -6.09
C HIS A 358 20.41 -3.22 -5.46
N HIS A 359 19.86 -2.15 -6.01
CA HIS A 359 19.76 -0.87 -5.31
C HIS A 359 18.50 -0.85 -4.46
N VAL A 360 18.67 -0.65 -3.15
CA VAL A 360 17.58 -0.46 -2.20
C VAL A 360 17.49 1.03 -1.89
N MET A 361 16.34 1.62 -2.18
CA MET A 361 16.08 3.06 -2.06
C MET A 361 14.95 3.29 -1.05
N ALA A 362 15.18 4.17 -0.09
CA ALA A 362 14.23 4.51 0.96
C ALA A 362 14.18 6.02 1.20
N ALA A 363 13.15 6.50 1.90
CA ALA A 363 13.01 7.92 2.23
C ALA A 363 14.20 8.43 3.10
N PRO A 364 14.81 9.58 2.77
CA PRO A 364 15.84 10.23 3.59
C PRO A 364 15.22 10.93 4.82
N PRO A 365 16.03 11.51 5.74
CA PRO A 365 15.51 12.22 6.90
C PRO A 365 14.60 13.40 6.50
N PRO A 366 13.55 13.69 7.28
CA PRO A 366 13.32 13.23 8.66
C PRO A 366 12.77 11.80 8.79
N HIS A 367 12.58 11.06 7.69
CA HIS A 367 12.15 9.66 7.71
C HIS A 367 13.30 8.71 8.06
N ALA A 368 12.98 7.61 8.75
CA ALA A 368 13.93 6.61 9.24
C ALA A 368 14.41 5.62 8.16
N GLY A 369 14.13 5.85 6.87
CA GLY A 369 14.55 4.96 5.78
C GLY A 369 16.07 4.76 5.68
N VAL A 370 16.86 5.73 6.17
CA VAL A 370 18.33 5.58 6.29
C VAL A 370 18.72 4.47 7.28
N ALA A 371 17.91 4.20 8.31
CA ALA A 371 18.15 3.12 9.26
C ALA A 371 17.95 1.74 8.63
N LEU A 372 16.97 1.61 7.72
CA LEU A 372 16.77 0.40 6.90
C LEU A 372 18.04 0.10 6.10
N VAL A 373 18.56 1.14 5.45
CA VAL A 373 19.80 1.08 4.67
C VAL A 373 21.00 0.69 5.55
N ALA A 374 21.16 1.29 6.73
CA ALA A 374 22.24 0.98 7.66
C ALA A 374 22.22 -0.49 8.12
N ALA A 375 21.03 -1.01 8.45
CA ALA A 375 20.88 -2.42 8.85
C ALA A 375 21.28 -3.38 7.73
N LEU A 376 20.82 -3.13 6.50
CA LEU A 376 21.16 -3.95 5.34
C LEU A 376 22.66 -3.92 5.03
N ASN A 377 23.33 -2.77 5.20
CA ASN A 377 24.78 -2.66 5.08
C ASN A 377 25.53 -3.52 6.10
N ILE A 378 25.06 -3.58 7.35
CA ILE A 378 25.65 -4.45 8.38
C ILE A 378 25.47 -5.91 7.98
N LEU A 379 24.24 -6.28 7.63
CA LEU A 379 23.82 -7.65 7.31
C LEU A 379 24.46 -8.21 6.05
N GLU A 380 24.78 -7.37 5.06
CA GLU A 380 25.37 -7.80 3.79
C GLU A 380 26.66 -8.60 3.99
N GLY A 381 27.53 -8.19 4.93
CA GLY A 381 28.82 -8.85 5.12
C GLY A 381 28.77 -10.21 5.83
N TYR A 382 27.61 -10.65 6.30
CA TYR A 382 27.42 -12.03 6.78
C TYR A 382 27.14 -13.01 5.62
N ASN A 383 26.89 -12.51 4.40
CA ASN A 383 26.56 -13.31 3.23
C ASN A 383 25.50 -14.39 3.52
N ILE A 384 24.38 -13.94 4.11
CA ILE A 384 23.30 -14.83 4.57
C ILE A 384 22.68 -15.54 3.37
N THR A 385 22.75 -16.87 3.38
CA THR A 385 22.14 -17.77 2.39
C THR A 385 21.34 -18.85 3.11
N SER A 386 20.62 -19.69 2.38
CA SER A 386 19.87 -20.82 2.94
C SER A 386 20.74 -21.87 3.65
N GLN A 387 22.06 -21.81 3.50
CA GLN A 387 23.01 -22.71 4.17
C GLN A 387 23.42 -22.22 5.56
N VAL A 388 23.18 -20.94 5.87
CA VAL A 388 23.52 -20.36 7.18
C VAL A 388 22.51 -20.83 8.22
N PRO A 389 22.96 -21.26 9.42
CA PRO A 389 22.06 -21.63 10.51
C PRO A 389 21.04 -20.53 10.84
N ARG A 390 19.78 -20.95 11.02
CA ARG A 390 18.66 -20.03 11.27
C ARG A 390 18.84 -19.23 12.57
N ASN A 391 19.36 -19.87 13.62
CA ASN A 391 19.63 -19.23 14.90
C ASN A 391 20.65 -18.09 14.81
N SER A 392 21.73 -18.28 14.05
CA SER A 392 22.72 -17.24 13.77
C SER A 392 22.09 -16.11 12.97
N THR A 393 21.30 -16.44 11.96
CA THR A 393 20.59 -15.45 11.13
C THR A 393 19.66 -14.58 11.97
N TYR A 394 18.83 -15.17 12.83
CA TYR A 394 17.94 -14.40 13.71
C TYR A 394 18.70 -13.52 14.70
N HIS A 395 19.79 -14.02 15.27
CA HIS A 395 20.65 -13.23 16.15
C HIS A 395 21.24 -12.02 15.39
N TRP A 396 21.82 -12.21 14.21
CA TRP A 396 22.39 -11.11 13.42
C TRP A 396 21.35 -10.09 12.98
N ILE A 397 20.14 -10.54 12.60
CA ILE A 397 19.03 -9.62 12.29
C ILE A 397 18.66 -8.82 13.54
N ALA A 398 18.52 -9.45 14.70
CA ALA A 398 18.19 -8.78 15.95
C ALA A 398 19.27 -7.74 16.32
N GLU A 399 20.55 -8.07 16.22
CA GLU A 399 21.63 -7.14 16.54
C GLU A 399 21.72 -5.99 15.52
N ALA A 400 21.62 -6.27 14.22
CA ALA A 400 21.69 -5.25 13.18
C ALA A 400 20.51 -4.27 13.23
N VAL A 401 19.28 -4.76 13.45
CA VAL A 401 18.09 -3.91 13.61
C VAL A 401 18.19 -3.08 14.90
N LYS A 402 18.69 -3.66 16.00
CA LYS A 402 18.91 -2.93 17.25
C LYS A 402 19.89 -1.76 17.06
N ILE A 403 21.00 -2.00 16.36
CA ILE A 403 21.96 -0.96 15.99
C ILE A 403 21.29 0.10 15.12
N ALA A 404 20.52 -0.30 14.11
CA ALA A 404 19.84 0.62 13.21
C ALA A 404 18.80 1.50 13.93
N LEU A 405 18.05 0.97 14.88
CA LEU A 405 17.16 1.76 15.75
C LEU A 405 17.94 2.73 16.62
N GLY A 406 19.07 2.29 17.20
CA GLY A 406 19.97 3.17 17.94
C GLY A 406 20.45 4.35 17.09
N LEU A 407 20.82 4.11 15.83
CA LEU A 407 21.22 5.16 14.89
C LEU A 407 20.03 6.03 14.47
N ALA A 408 18.85 5.45 14.22
CA ALA A 408 17.62 6.16 13.89
C ALA A 408 17.22 7.16 14.98
N SER A 409 17.46 6.81 16.25
CA SER A 409 17.19 7.68 17.41
C SER A 409 17.93 9.01 17.40
N ARG A 410 18.91 9.18 16.52
CA ARG A 410 19.73 10.39 16.38
C ARG A 410 19.36 11.21 15.15
N LEU A 411 18.39 10.77 14.35
CA LEU A 411 17.93 11.52 13.18
C LEU A 411 17.07 12.71 13.61
N GLY A 412 16.91 13.65 12.68
CA GLY A 412 16.11 14.85 12.82
C GLY A 412 15.84 15.46 11.44
N ASP A 413 15.37 16.70 11.40
CA ASP A 413 15.18 17.43 10.14
C ASP A 413 16.52 18.02 9.66
N PRO A 414 17.07 17.56 8.53
CA PRO A 414 18.37 18.04 8.04
C PRO A 414 18.34 19.49 7.56
N MET A 415 17.15 20.07 7.32
CA MET A 415 17.03 21.50 6.99
C MET A 415 17.30 22.42 8.19
N TYR A 416 17.14 21.88 9.41
CA TYR A 416 17.28 22.63 10.65
C TYR A 416 18.54 22.24 11.44
N ASP A 417 19.08 21.05 11.17
CA ASP A 417 20.27 20.55 11.85
C ASP A 417 21.25 19.90 10.87
N ALA A 418 22.34 20.62 10.58
CA ALA A 418 23.38 20.14 9.67
C ALA A 418 24.11 18.89 10.19
N ALA A 419 24.14 18.64 11.52
CA ALA A 419 24.77 17.45 12.09
C ALA A 419 24.06 16.16 11.67
N VAL A 420 22.76 16.23 11.35
CA VAL A 420 21.99 15.09 10.82
C VAL A 420 22.62 14.59 9.51
N SER A 421 23.14 15.48 8.66
CA SER A 421 23.78 15.07 7.40
C SER A 421 25.05 14.23 7.63
N GLU A 422 25.84 14.54 8.67
CA GLU A 422 27.00 13.74 9.05
C GLU A 422 26.58 12.36 9.59
N ILE A 423 25.52 12.31 10.40
CA ILE A 423 24.94 11.06 10.90
C ILE A 423 24.51 10.18 9.73
N VAL A 424 23.79 10.73 8.76
CA VAL A 424 23.34 10.02 7.56
C VAL A 424 24.53 9.48 6.76
N SER A 425 25.57 10.29 6.53
CA SER A 425 26.76 9.85 5.80
C SER A 425 27.43 8.64 6.46
N LYS A 426 27.52 8.64 7.80
CA LYS A 426 28.02 7.48 8.57
C LYS A 426 27.11 6.26 8.45
N MET A 427 25.78 6.44 8.49
CA MET A 427 24.80 5.35 8.35
C MET A 427 24.84 4.69 6.96
N LEU A 428 25.06 5.48 5.90
CA LEU A 428 25.16 4.99 4.52
C LEU A 428 26.52 4.33 4.21
N SER A 429 27.54 4.56 5.05
CA SER A 429 28.90 4.07 4.80
C SER A 429 29.06 2.56 5.05
N LYS A 430 29.54 1.85 4.03
CA LYS A 430 29.93 0.43 4.11
C LYS A 430 31.06 0.19 5.12
N SER A 431 32.00 1.13 5.27
CA SER A 431 33.10 0.97 6.23
C SER A 431 32.61 1.07 7.66
N GLN A 432 31.70 2.00 7.95
CA GLN A 432 31.07 2.12 9.26
C GLN A 432 30.24 0.87 9.59
N ALA A 433 29.49 0.35 8.62
CA ALA A 433 28.74 -0.89 8.79
C ALA A 433 29.66 -2.09 9.08
N SER A 434 30.84 -2.16 8.46
CA SER A 434 31.84 -3.18 8.77
C SER A 434 32.37 -3.07 10.20
N LEU A 435 32.62 -1.86 10.70
CA LEU A 435 33.05 -1.63 12.09
C LEU A 435 31.97 -2.09 13.07
N LEU A 436 30.71 -1.69 12.84
CA LEU A 436 29.58 -2.10 13.66
C LEU A 436 29.38 -3.63 13.64
N ARG A 437 29.52 -4.26 12.46
CA ARG A 437 29.45 -5.72 12.32
C ARG A 437 30.52 -6.43 13.15
N GLN A 438 31.75 -5.92 13.19
CA GLN A 438 32.83 -6.52 13.99
C GLN A 438 32.58 -6.44 15.51
N MET A 439 31.72 -5.53 15.95
CA MET A 439 31.33 -5.42 17.36
C MET A 439 30.23 -6.42 17.75
N ILE A 440 29.50 -6.99 16.78
CA ILE A 440 28.44 -7.98 17.05
C ILE A 440 29.10 -9.28 17.52
N ASN A 441 28.77 -9.71 18.73
CA ASN A 441 29.26 -10.96 19.31
C ASN A 441 28.26 -12.09 19.02
N ASP A 442 28.69 -13.13 18.29
CA ASP A 442 27.83 -14.26 17.94
C ASP A 442 27.23 -15.01 19.13
N SER A 443 27.77 -14.84 20.34
CA SER A 443 27.34 -15.54 21.56
C SER A 443 26.59 -14.65 22.56
N GLU A 444 26.60 -13.33 22.39
CA GLU A 444 26.06 -12.39 23.38
C GLU A 444 25.31 -11.24 22.72
N ALA A 445 24.22 -10.79 23.35
CA ALA A 445 23.40 -9.65 22.92
C ALA A 445 23.57 -8.46 23.88
N PRO A 446 24.64 -7.65 23.75
CA PRO A 446 24.86 -6.51 24.63
C PRO A 446 23.81 -5.40 24.40
N PRO A 447 23.62 -4.47 25.35
CA PRO A 447 22.72 -3.33 25.14
C PRO A 447 23.18 -2.45 23.98
N VAL A 448 22.25 -1.69 23.37
CA VAL A 448 22.53 -0.83 22.21
C VAL A 448 23.65 0.20 22.46
N SER A 449 23.82 0.64 23.70
CA SER A 449 24.87 1.56 24.13
C SER A 449 26.29 1.02 23.93
N HIS A 450 26.45 -0.30 23.78
CA HIS A 450 27.73 -0.90 23.41
C HIS A 450 28.15 -0.51 21.98
N TYR A 451 27.19 -0.31 21.08
CA TYR A 451 27.44 -0.05 19.65
C TYR A 451 27.43 1.44 19.31
N THR A 452 26.47 2.18 19.86
CA THR A 452 26.25 3.58 19.52
C THR A 452 25.50 4.31 20.63
N PRO A 453 25.76 5.61 20.84
CA PRO A 453 24.86 6.44 21.63
C PRO A 453 23.46 6.41 21.03
N SER A 454 22.44 6.28 21.88
CA SER A 454 21.04 6.27 21.44
C SER A 454 20.19 7.13 22.35
N PHE A 455 19.16 7.74 21.78
CA PHE A 455 18.13 8.49 22.50
C PHE A 455 16.85 7.66 22.55
N THR A 456 15.87 8.15 23.32
CA THR A 456 14.55 7.54 23.32
C THR A 456 13.89 7.73 21.97
N LEU A 457 13.47 6.62 21.37
CA LEU A 457 12.59 6.63 20.22
C LEU A 457 11.15 6.65 20.69
N GLU A 458 10.39 7.62 20.18
CA GLU A 458 8.94 7.56 20.28
C GLU A 458 8.45 6.34 19.50
N LYS A 459 7.46 5.65 20.06
CA LYS A 459 6.82 4.55 19.36
C LYS A 459 6.22 5.10 18.07
N GLY A 460 6.63 4.55 16.93
CA GLY A 460 6.22 5.07 15.64
C GLY A 460 4.70 4.98 15.46
N SER A 461 4.15 5.98 14.77
CA SER A 461 2.72 6.05 14.48
C SER A 461 2.24 4.94 13.56
N ALA A 462 0.96 4.58 13.69
CA ALA A 462 0.30 3.77 12.68
C ALA A 462 0.18 4.58 11.37
N ALA A 463 0.31 3.92 10.23
CA ALA A 463 0.25 4.55 8.92
C ALA A 463 -0.68 3.79 8.00
N ALA A 464 -1.20 4.47 6.98
CA ALA A 464 -1.79 3.86 5.82
C ALA A 464 -0.74 3.71 4.72
N GLN A 465 -0.79 2.58 4.00
CA GLN A 465 0.14 2.24 2.94
C GLN A 465 -0.58 2.00 1.60
N VAL A 466 0.08 2.47 0.53
CA VAL A 466 -0.32 2.23 -0.86
C VAL A 466 0.92 1.85 -1.63
N ILE A 467 0.87 0.71 -2.32
CA ILE A 467 1.93 0.27 -3.22
C ILE A 467 1.35 0.02 -4.61
N VAL A 468 1.94 0.63 -5.62
CA VAL A 468 1.51 0.51 -7.02
C VAL A 468 2.71 0.24 -7.91
N MET A 469 2.56 -0.71 -8.82
CA MET A 469 3.41 -0.84 -10.01
C MET A 469 2.46 -0.91 -11.19
N GLY A 470 2.50 0.07 -12.08
CA GLY A 470 1.61 0.14 -13.24
C GLY A 470 2.31 -0.17 -14.56
N PRO A 471 1.55 -0.12 -15.67
CA PRO A 471 2.06 -0.37 -17.02
C PRO A 471 2.93 0.77 -17.56
N ASP A 472 2.99 1.90 -16.86
CA ASP A 472 3.76 3.09 -17.20
C ASP A 472 5.21 3.06 -16.69
N ASP A 473 5.65 1.89 -16.21
CA ASP A 473 7.00 1.63 -15.68
C ASP A 473 7.38 2.46 -14.45
N HIS A 474 6.38 2.98 -13.74
CA HIS A 474 6.56 3.62 -12.43
C HIS A 474 6.33 2.61 -11.30
N ILE A 475 7.20 2.68 -10.30
CA ILE A 475 7.07 1.98 -9.02
C ILE A 475 6.76 3.04 -7.96
N VAL A 476 5.62 2.92 -7.29
CA VAL A 476 5.14 3.90 -6.32
C VAL A 476 4.90 3.25 -4.97
N SER A 477 5.43 3.85 -3.91
CA SER A 477 5.15 3.48 -2.53
C SER A 477 4.81 4.73 -1.73
N VAL A 478 3.63 4.75 -1.11
CA VAL A 478 3.09 5.89 -0.35
C VAL A 478 2.79 5.46 1.07
N MET A 479 3.30 6.20 2.03
CA MET A 479 3.00 6.01 3.45
C MET A 479 2.44 7.33 3.99
N SER A 480 1.27 7.30 4.62
CA SER A 480 0.64 8.49 5.21
C SER A 480 0.14 8.22 6.61
N SER A 481 0.11 9.24 7.46
CA SER A 481 -0.30 9.09 8.85
C SER A 481 -0.96 10.35 9.40
N ILE A 482 -1.79 10.19 10.42
CA ILE A 482 -2.27 11.26 11.32
C ILE A 482 -1.69 11.14 12.74
N ASN A 483 -0.63 10.35 12.91
CA ASN A 483 0.02 9.98 14.17
C ASN A 483 -0.76 8.95 15.01
N LYS A 484 -1.29 9.32 16.18
CA LYS A 484 -2.10 8.42 17.02
C LYS A 484 -3.40 8.06 16.32
N PRO A 485 -4.08 6.98 16.74
CA PRO A 485 -5.42 6.67 16.23
C PRO A 485 -6.36 7.88 16.32
N PHE A 486 -6.85 8.32 15.16
CA PHE A 486 -7.66 9.52 14.97
C PHE A 486 -6.98 10.86 15.30
N GLY A 487 -5.65 10.91 15.26
CA GLY A 487 -4.85 12.11 15.42
C GLY A 487 -5.10 12.84 16.74
N SER A 488 -5.52 14.10 16.67
CA SER A 488 -5.88 14.94 17.83
C SER A 488 -7.35 14.76 18.26
N ARG A 489 -8.16 14.02 17.47
CA ARG A 489 -9.63 13.89 17.63
C ARG A 489 -10.38 15.22 17.55
N ILE A 490 -9.74 16.24 17.00
CA ILE A 490 -10.38 17.48 16.59
C ILE A 490 -10.87 17.28 15.16
N VAL A 491 -12.14 17.61 14.94
CA VAL A 491 -12.77 17.57 13.61
C VAL A 491 -13.26 18.98 13.30
N SER A 492 -12.85 19.52 12.15
CA SER A 492 -13.36 20.81 11.68
C SER A 492 -14.86 20.73 11.36
N PRO A 493 -15.60 21.84 11.36
CA PRO A 493 -17.00 21.88 10.89
C PRO A 493 -17.25 21.18 9.54
N SER A 494 -16.32 21.29 8.59
CA SER A 494 -16.34 20.63 7.27
C SER A 494 -15.84 19.17 7.30
N GLY A 495 -15.60 18.59 8.48
CA GLY A 495 -15.30 17.16 8.64
C GLY A 495 -13.82 16.77 8.58
N ILE A 496 -12.89 17.73 8.59
CA ILE A 496 -11.46 17.42 8.52
C ILE A 496 -10.96 16.96 9.88
N LEU A 497 -10.48 15.72 9.97
CA LEU A 497 -9.84 15.16 11.16
C LEU A 497 -8.35 15.55 11.19
N PHE A 498 -7.91 16.20 12.27
CA PHE A 498 -6.54 16.70 12.38
C PHE A 498 -5.57 15.70 13.00
N ASN A 499 -4.34 15.69 12.50
CA ASN A 499 -3.22 14.91 13.04
C ASN A 499 -2.88 15.27 14.49
N SER A 500 -2.07 14.41 15.13
CA SER A 500 -1.38 14.70 16.38
C SER A 500 0.15 14.67 16.21
N GLN A 501 0.63 15.20 15.09
CA GLN A 501 1.99 14.99 14.58
C GLN A 501 3.09 15.62 15.45
N ILE A 502 2.77 16.62 16.26
CA ILE A 502 3.73 17.22 17.21
C ILE A 502 4.25 16.18 18.21
N LEU A 503 3.50 15.10 18.45
CA LEU A 503 3.91 13.99 19.30
C LEU A 503 5.14 13.23 18.80
N ASP A 504 5.60 13.41 17.57
CA ASP A 504 6.84 12.77 17.11
C ASP A 504 8.09 13.59 17.44
N PHE A 505 7.96 14.85 17.93
CA PHE A 505 9.10 15.60 18.47
C PHE A 505 9.55 15.08 19.82
N SER A 506 10.81 15.35 20.16
CA SER A 506 11.38 15.11 21.49
C SER A 506 11.36 16.39 22.32
N TRP A 507 10.95 16.29 23.58
CA TRP A 507 11.05 17.37 24.56
C TRP A 507 11.31 16.80 25.96
N PRO A 508 11.87 17.59 26.89
CA PRO A 508 12.12 17.15 28.26
C PRO A 508 10.87 16.60 28.96
N ASN A 509 11.05 15.57 29.79
CA ASN A 509 9.99 14.98 30.64
C ASN A 509 8.76 14.40 29.93
N LYS A 510 8.78 14.28 28.60
CA LYS A 510 7.69 13.64 27.84
C LYS A 510 7.43 12.20 28.28
N THR A 511 8.50 11.44 28.46
CA THR A 511 8.48 10.11 29.07
C THR A 511 9.39 10.14 30.29
N ASN A 512 8.88 9.68 31.43
CA ASN A 512 9.68 9.54 32.64
C ASN A 512 10.91 8.68 32.31
N SER A 513 12.12 9.15 32.61
CA SER A 513 13.42 8.46 32.44
C SER A 513 14.07 8.41 31.04
N SER A 514 13.78 9.35 30.14
CA SER A 514 14.34 9.35 28.77
C SER A 514 15.29 10.51 28.49
N LEU A 515 16.42 10.24 27.82
CA LEU A 515 17.23 11.30 27.20
C LEU A 515 16.52 11.78 25.92
N PRO A 516 16.12 13.05 25.83
CA PRO A 516 15.49 13.58 24.62
C PRO A 516 16.51 13.61 23.47
N ASN A 517 16.05 13.32 22.26
CA ASN A 517 16.88 13.46 21.06
C ASN A 517 17.07 14.96 20.75
N PRO A 518 18.30 15.50 20.85
CA PRO A 518 18.55 16.92 20.60
C PRO A 518 18.32 17.32 19.14
N HIS A 519 18.45 16.38 18.19
CA HIS A 519 18.26 16.63 16.76
C HIS A 519 16.78 16.69 16.35
N ASN A 520 15.89 16.15 17.19
CA ASN A 520 14.44 16.08 16.94
C ASN A 520 13.65 16.90 17.98
N ASN A 521 14.26 17.97 18.51
CA ASN A 521 13.55 18.94 19.33
C ASN A 521 12.49 19.73 18.54
N LEU A 522 11.48 20.24 19.24
CA LEU A 522 10.44 21.07 18.66
C LEU A 522 11.02 22.42 18.21
N GLN A 523 10.76 22.79 16.95
CA GLN A 523 11.10 24.11 16.41
C GLN A 523 10.06 24.50 15.35
N SER A 524 9.74 25.79 15.29
CA SER A 524 8.86 26.40 14.28
C SER A 524 9.25 26.00 12.84
N GLY A 525 8.28 25.50 12.07
CA GLY A 525 8.43 25.05 10.69
C GLY A 525 9.15 23.71 10.49
N LYS A 526 9.78 23.16 11.55
CA LYS A 526 10.52 21.89 11.49
C LYS A 526 9.58 20.71 11.28
N ARG A 527 10.07 19.65 10.63
CA ARG A 527 9.38 18.36 10.52
C ARG A 527 9.90 17.38 11.58
N PRO A 528 9.04 16.63 12.28
CA PRO A 528 9.49 15.62 13.23
C PRO A 528 9.96 14.35 12.51
N ILE A 529 10.83 13.59 13.19
CA ILE A 529 11.24 12.25 12.74
C ILE A 529 10.02 11.36 12.43
N SER A 530 10.18 10.45 11.48
CA SER A 530 9.12 9.51 11.11
C SER A 530 9.65 8.10 10.85
N PHE A 531 8.81 7.09 11.11
CA PHE A 531 9.03 5.72 10.66
C PHE A 531 8.18 5.35 9.44
N LEU A 532 7.72 6.34 8.69
CA LEU A 532 7.18 6.13 7.34
C LEU A 532 8.34 5.78 6.40
N MET A 533 8.37 4.55 5.90
CA MET A 533 9.50 4.02 5.14
C MET A 533 9.05 3.40 3.82
N PRO A 534 8.50 4.20 2.88
CA PRO A 534 8.27 3.70 1.53
C PRO A 534 9.63 3.30 0.94
N THR A 535 9.69 2.09 0.39
CA THR A 535 10.94 1.49 -0.07
C THR A 535 10.74 0.92 -1.46
N ALA A 536 11.67 1.20 -2.36
CA ALA A 536 11.75 0.59 -3.67
C ALA A 536 13.09 -0.12 -3.87
N VAL A 537 13.08 -1.17 -4.68
CA VAL A 537 14.27 -1.95 -5.04
C VAL A 537 14.31 -2.10 -6.55
N ARG A 538 15.50 -1.94 -7.13
CA ARG A 538 15.78 -2.19 -8.55
C ARG A 538 17.07 -3.01 -8.73
N PRO A 539 17.26 -3.69 -9.87
CA PRO A 539 18.54 -4.32 -10.21
C PRO A 539 19.70 -3.29 -10.19
N ALA A 540 20.89 -3.73 -9.73
CA ALA A 540 22.08 -2.87 -9.74
C ALA A 540 22.71 -2.70 -11.12
N VAL A 541 22.51 -3.68 -12.00
CA VAL A 541 23.09 -3.69 -13.34
C VAL A 541 21.99 -4.02 -14.34
N GLY A 542 21.81 -3.14 -15.33
CA GLY A 542 20.81 -3.29 -16.38
C GLY A 542 19.37 -3.08 -15.90
N LEU A 543 18.42 -3.36 -16.80
CA LEU A 543 16.98 -3.24 -16.56
C LEU A 543 16.30 -4.60 -16.31
N CYS A 544 17.01 -5.70 -16.49
CA CYS A 544 16.48 -7.04 -16.30
C CYS A 544 16.70 -7.48 -14.85
N GLY A 545 15.64 -7.99 -14.20
CA GLY A 545 15.75 -8.56 -12.87
C GLY A 545 14.52 -8.30 -12.01
N THR A 546 14.73 -8.30 -10.69
CA THR A 546 13.68 -8.13 -9.70
C THR A 546 13.59 -6.68 -9.28
N TYR A 547 12.39 -6.11 -9.43
CA TYR A 547 12.01 -4.85 -8.81
C TYR A 547 11.01 -5.12 -7.69
N LEU A 548 11.10 -4.33 -6.61
CA LEU A 548 10.19 -4.42 -5.47
C LEU A 548 9.72 -3.02 -5.08
N ALA A 549 8.51 -2.94 -4.56
CA ALA A 549 8.12 -1.86 -3.66
C ALA A 549 7.45 -2.45 -2.44
N VAL A 550 7.86 -1.96 -1.27
CA VAL A 550 7.38 -2.44 0.01
C VAL A 550 7.15 -1.28 0.97
N GLY A 551 6.24 -1.47 1.90
CA GLY A 551 6.08 -0.60 3.05
C GLY A 551 5.40 -1.32 4.21
N SER A 552 5.19 -0.62 5.31
CA SER A 552 4.55 -1.20 6.50
C SER A 552 3.86 -0.14 7.33
N SER A 553 2.70 -0.49 7.89
CA SER A 553 1.82 0.40 8.65
C SER A 553 2.14 0.52 10.15
N ASN A 554 3.12 -0.21 10.69
CA ASN A 554 3.32 -0.35 12.15
C ASN A 554 4.48 0.46 12.76
N GLY A 555 4.66 1.72 12.36
CA GLY A 555 5.62 2.61 13.01
C GLY A 555 7.06 2.09 13.00
N ASP A 556 7.74 2.13 14.14
CA ASP A 556 9.14 1.69 14.28
C ASP A 556 9.35 0.21 13.94
N ARG A 557 8.31 -0.62 14.08
CA ARG A 557 8.34 -2.03 13.67
C ARG A 557 8.34 -2.22 12.16
N ALA A 558 8.01 -1.19 11.38
CA ALA A 558 8.18 -1.23 9.93
C ALA A 558 9.64 -1.47 9.54
N LEU A 559 10.60 -0.96 10.33
CA LEU A 559 12.02 -1.14 10.06
C LEU A 559 12.38 -2.63 10.05
N SER A 560 12.05 -3.34 11.12
CA SER A 560 12.39 -4.75 11.24
C SER A 560 11.59 -5.62 10.25
N GLY A 561 10.32 -5.28 10.01
CA GLY A 561 9.49 -5.98 9.03
C GLY A 561 10.04 -5.89 7.61
N ILE A 562 10.34 -4.68 7.13
CA ILE A 562 10.86 -4.46 5.78
C ILE A 562 12.24 -5.12 5.62
N ILE A 563 13.14 -5.03 6.60
CA ILE A 563 14.46 -5.70 6.56
C ILE A 563 14.29 -7.20 6.34
N GLN A 564 13.46 -7.85 7.14
CA GLN A 564 13.24 -9.30 7.04
C GLN A 564 12.64 -9.71 5.69
N VAL A 565 11.66 -8.95 5.18
CA VAL A 565 11.06 -9.20 3.86
C VAL A 565 12.10 -9.04 2.74
N LEU A 566 12.89 -7.96 2.76
CA LEU A 566 13.95 -7.76 1.75
C LEU A 566 15.03 -8.83 1.83
N MET A 567 15.43 -9.25 3.03
CA MET A 567 16.39 -10.35 3.20
C MET A 567 15.85 -11.68 2.66
N ASN A 568 14.60 -12.00 2.95
CA ASN A 568 13.98 -13.23 2.46
C ASN A 568 13.95 -13.28 0.92
N ILE A 569 13.64 -12.15 0.28
CA ILE A 569 13.55 -12.09 -1.19
C ILE A 569 14.93 -12.00 -1.84
N LEU A 570 15.80 -11.11 -1.36
CA LEU A 570 17.07 -10.78 -2.03
C LEU A 570 18.20 -11.72 -1.64
N SER A 571 18.25 -12.17 -0.39
CA SER A 571 19.33 -13.03 0.13
C SER A 571 18.94 -14.51 0.10
N LEU A 572 17.74 -14.85 0.57
CA LEU A 572 17.26 -16.24 0.60
C LEU A 572 16.54 -16.67 -0.69
N ARG A 573 16.26 -15.74 -1.61
CA ARG A 573 15.57 -15.97 -2.89
C ARG A 573 14.17 -16.58 -2.74
N ASN A 574 13.50 -16.31 -1.62
CA ASN A 574 12.14 -16.72 -1.39
C ASN A 574 11.17 -15.90 -2.25
N ASN A 575 9.98 -16.43 -2.49
CA ASN A 575 8.94 -15.68 -3.18
C ASN A 575 8.35 -14.59 -2.27
N MET A 576 7.66 -13.61 -2.87
CA MET A 576 7.09 -12.47 -2.16
C MET A 576 6.03 -12.90 -1.13
N SER A 577 5.15 -13.85 -1.50
CA SER A 577 4.05 -14.31 -0.64
C SER A 577 4.55 -14.94 0.66
N ASP A 578 5.48 -15.87 0.56
CA ASP A 578 6.06 -16.54 1.73
C ASP A 578 6.88 -15.55 2.56
N SER A 579 7.60 -14.65 1.89
CA SER A 579 8.40 -13.61 2.56
C SER A 579 7.56 -12.68 3.43
N LEU A 580 6.33 -12.34 3.01
CA LEU A 580 5.39 -11.57 3.81
C LEU A 580 4.73 -12.40 4.92
N ALA A 581 4.51 -13.69 4.67
CA ALA A 581 3.86 -14.60 5.62
C ALA A 581 4.75 -15.01 6.80
N TYR A 582 6.08 -15.09 6.61
CA TYR A 582 6.98 -15.50 7.69
C TYR A 582 6.87 -14.62 8.95
N GLY A 583 6.93 -15.29 10.10
CA GLY A 583 7.04 -14.64 11.40
C GLY A 583 8.18 -13.62 11.48
N ARG A 584 7.94 -12.53 12.22
CA ARG A 584 8.87 -11.40 12.36
C ARG A 584 9.53 -11.36 13.73
N LEU A 585 10.73 -10.80 13.79
CA LEU A 585 11.36 -10.35 15.02
C LEU A 585 11.52 -8.82 15.05
N HIS A 586 11.51 -8.23 16.25
CA HIS A 586 11.72 -6.81 16.45
C HIS A 586 12.47 -6.55 17.78
N PRO A 587 13.71 -6.07 17.74
CA PRO A 587 14.48 -5.72 18.93
C PRO A 587 14.17 -4.30 19.39
N GLN A 588 13.92 -4.13 20.70
CA GLN A 588 13.93 -2.81 21.34
C GLN A 588 14.55 -2.93 22.74
N LEU A 589 13.84 -2.59 23.82
CA LEU A 589 14.26 -2.95 25.19
C LEU A 589 14.23 -4.48 25.42
N VAL A 590 13.31 -5.15 24.71
CA VAL A 590 13.09 -6.59 24.71
C VAL A 590 12.97 -7.02 23.24
N LEU A 591 13.47 -8.21 22.90
CA LEU A 591 13.30 -8.83 21.59
C LEU A 591 11.88 -9.40 21.50
N SER A 592 11.02 -8.72 20.76
CA SER A 592 9.68 -9.25 20.48
C SER A 592 9.73 -10.20 19.29
N LEU A 593 9.14 -11.39 19.42
CA LEU A 593 9.02 -12.40 18.37
C LEU A 593 7.56 -12.68 18.05
N ALA A 594 7.27 -12.95 16.78
CA ALA A 594 5.95 -13.43 16.38
C ALA A 594 5.64 -14.79 17.02
N ALA A 595 4.36 -15.07 17.25
CA ALA A 595 3.91 -16.32 17.87
C ALA A 595 4.38 -17.59 17.12
N GLU A 596 4.61 -17.49 15.81
CA GLU A 596 5.01 -18.60 14.92
C GLU A 596 6.46 -19.09 15.10
N PHE A 597 7.31 -18.38 15.86
CA PHE A 597 8.69 -18.82 16.09
C PHE A 597 8.73 -20.15 16.87
N LEU A 598 9.62 -21.06 16.48
CA LEU A 598 9.79 -22.34 17.20
C LEU A 598 10.39 -22.10 18.58
N ASP A 599 9.98 -22.88 19.58
CA ASP A 599 10.52 -22.77 20.94
C ASP A 599 12.05 -22.94 20.98
N GLU A 600 12.59 -23.82 20.13
CA GLU A 600 14.04 -23.99 19.99
C GLU A 600 14.75 -22.69 19.56
N ASP A 601 14.17 -21.91 18.63
CA ASP A 601 14.76 -20.63 18.22
C ASP A 601 14.74 -19.61 19.37
N VAL A 602 13.66 -19.63 20.15
CA VAL A 602 13.49 -18.74 21.31
C VAL A 602 14.54 -19.06 22.37
N GLU A 603 14.70 -20.34 22.71
CA GLU A 603 15.71 -20.79 23.68
C GLU A 603 17.13 -20.43 23.21
N LEU A 604 17.44 -20.59 21.92
CA LEU A 604 18.73 -20.22 21.36
C LEU A 604 18.99 -18.71 21.40
N LEU A 605 17.98 -17.88 21.17
CA LEU A 605 18.09 -16.43 21.30
C LEU A 605 18.28 -16.02 22.77
N GLN A 606 17.54 -16.64 23.68
CA GLN A 606 17.68 -16.42 25.13
C GLN A 606 19.06 -16.84 25.64
N ALA A 607 19.59 -17.98 25.16
CA ALA A 607 20.93 -18.44 25.49
C ALA A 607 22.03 -17.46 25.06
N LYS A 608 21.77 -16.66 24.00
CA LYS A 608 22.64 -15.55 23.57
C LYS A 608 22.40 -14.25 24.34
N GLY A 609 21.55 -14.24 25.37
CA GLY A 609 21.28 -13.08 26.21
C GLY A 609 20.12 -12.18 25.75
N HIS A 610 19.40 -12.54 24.69
CA HIS A 610 18.20 -11.79 24.29
C HIS A 610 17.08 -11.98 25.32
N LYS A 611 16.53 -10.87 25.83
CA LYS A 611 15.27 -10.91 26.58
C LYS A 611 14.14 -11.04 25.57
N VAL A 612 13.42 -12.15 25.58
CA VAL A 612 12.42 -12.46 24.55
C VAL A 612 10.99 -12.32 25.08
N GLU A 613 10.11 -11.74 24.27
CA GLU A 613 8.66 -11.69 24.47
C GLU A 613 7.95 -12.15 23.20
N ARG A 614 6.89 -12.96 23.30
CA ARG A 614 6.07 -13.34 22.15
C ARG A 614 4.92 -12.33 21.95
N LYS A 615 4.64 -11.97 20.70
CA LYS A 615 3.50 -11.12 20.31
C LYS A 615 2.76 -11.73 19.13
N GLU A 616 1.45 -11.55 19.10
CA GLU A 616 0.62 -12.02 17.98
C GLU A 616 0.94 -11.26 16.69
N LEU A 617 1.01 -9.92 16.76
CA LEU A 617 1.31 -9.08 15.61
C LEU A 617 2.42 -8.07 15.92
N LEU A 618 3.46 -8.09 15.08
CA LEU A 618 4.56 -7.13 15.15
C LEU A 618 4.48 -6.07 14.07
N SER A 619 4.44 -6.48 12.82
CA SER A 619 4.37 -5.59 11.67
C SER A 619 3.42 -6.19 10.65
N VAL A 620 2.96 -5.41 9.68
CA VAL A 620 2.19 -5.77 8.48
C VAL A 620 2.95 -5.13 7.32
N VAL A 621 3.51 -5.94 6.42
CA VAL A 621 4.28 -5.45 5.27
C VAL A 621 3.49 -5.81 4.03
N GLU A 622 3.24 -4.83 3.18
CA GLU A 622 2.63 -5.02 1.88
C GLU A 622 3.66 -4.73 0.80
N GLY A 623 3.46 -5.31 -0.39
CA GLY A 623 4.32 -4.92 -1.49
C GLY A 623 3.94 -5.49 -2.85
N THR A 624 4.67 -4.99 -3.83
CA THR A 624 4.59 -5.43 -5.22
C THR A 624 5.96 -5.91 -5.67
N ARG A 625 5.95 -6.88 -6.58
CA ARG A 625 7.15 -7.40 -7.20
C ARG A 625 6.97 -7.44 -8.70
N ARG A 626 7.96 -6.95 -9.43
CA ARG A 626 8.10 -7.18 -10.87
C ARG A 626 9.31 -8.07 -11.12
N THR A 627 9.10 -9.14 -11.86
CA THR A 627 10.17 -9.98 -12.40
C THR A 627 9.97 -10.08 -13.90
N ASN A 628 10.86 -9.47 -14.67
CA ASN A 628 10.68 -9.24 -16.11
C ASN A 628 9.35 -8.52 -16.39
N ASP A 629 8.45 -9.14 -17.15
CA ASP A 629 7.13 -8.58 -17.51
C ASP A 629 6.01 -9.00 -16.56
N LEU A 630 6.30 -9.80 -15.54
CA LEU A 630 5.32 -10.25 -14.56
C LEU A 630 5.31 -9.32 -13.35
N ILE A 631 4.25 -8.53 -13.21
CA ILE A 631 3.97 -7.73 -12.01
C ILE A 631 2.97 -8.48 -11.13
N ILE A 632 3.25 -8.56 -9.83
CA ILE A 632 2.33 -9.10 -8.83
C ILE A 632 2.22 -8.15 -7.63
N GLY A 633 1.02 -8.02 -7.10
CA GLY A 633 0.77 -7.41 -5.79
C GLY A 633 0.51 -8.47 -4.75
N VAL A 634 1.06 -8.29 -3.54
CA VAL A 634 0.89 -9.23 -2.44
C VAL A 634 0.61 -8.46 -1.15
N LYS A 635 -0.47 -8.83 -0.49
CA LYS A 635 -0.81 -8.33 0.85
C LYS A 635 -0.23 -9.22 1.94
N ASP A 636 -0.05 -8.66 3.13
CA ASP A 636 0.26 -9.44 4.31
C ASP A 636 -0.96 -10.32 4.70
N PRO A 637 -0.79 -11.64 4.96
CA PRO A 637 -1.90 -12.50 5.36
C PRO A 637 -2.53 -12.11 6.70
N ARG A 638 -1.82 -11.33 7.54
CA ARG A 638 -2.34 -10.86 8.84
C ARG A 638 -3.23 -9.62 8.73
N SER A 639 -3.28 -8.98 7.56
CA SER A 639 -4.17 -7.85 7.34
C SER A 639 -5.53 -8.33 6.84
N ALA A 640 -6.54 -8.19 7.69
CA ALA A 640 -7.91 -8.63 7.41
C ALA A 640 -8.54 -7.80 6.28
N ASP A 641 -8.40 -6.48 6.35
CA ASP A 641 -9.06 -5.53 5.44
C ASP A 641 -8.27 -5.26 4.14
N ALA A 642 -6.96 -5.54 4.13
CA ALA A 642 -6.12 -5.31 2.96
C ALA A 642 -6.48 -6.17 1.76
N SER A 643 -6.16 -5.65 0.57
CA SER A 643 -6.29 -6.37 -0.69
C SER A 643 -5.12 -6.09 -1.61
N ALA A 644 -4.90 -7.02 -2.54
CA ALA A 644 -3.95 -6.89 -3.63
C ALA A 644 -4.66 -7.30 -4.92
N LEU A 645 -4.65 -6.42 -5.92
CA LEU A 645 -5.18 -6.69 -7.25
C LEU A 645 -4.06 -6.60 -8.27
N THR A 646 -4.06 -7.52 -9.23
CA THR A 646 -3.06 -7.61 -10.29
C THR A 646 -3.77 -7.66 -11.64
N MET A 647 -3.37 -6.79 -12.57
CA MET A 647 -3.95 -6.66 -13.90
C MET A 647 -3.34 -7.71 -14.81
N SER A 648 -4.11 -8.71 -15.21
CA SER A 648 -3.74 -9.56 -16.34
C SER A 648 -3.92 -8.80 -17.66
N SER A 649 -3.07 -9.06 -18.66
CA SER A 649 -3.36 -8.63 -20.02
C SER A 649 -4.66 -9.30 -20.47
N MET A 650 -5.72 -8.52 -20.73
CA MET A 650 -6.80 -9.05 -21.55
C MET A 650 -6.23 -9.35 -22.95
N PRO A 651 -6.53 -10.53 -23.53
CA PRO A 651 -6.11 -10.88 -24.88
C PRO A 651 -6.63 -9.91 -25.94
#